data_AF-A0A4V0WZN1-F1
#
_entry.id   AF-A0A4V0WZN1-F1
#
_cell.length_a   1.000
_cell.length_b   1.000
_cell.length_c   1.000
_cell.angle_alpha   90.00
_cell.angle_beta   90.00
_cell.angle_gamma   90.00
#
_symmetry.space_group_name_H-M   'P 1'
#
loop_
_entity.id
_entity.type
_entity.pdbx_description
1 polymer ?
#
loop_
_entity_poly.entity_id
_entity_poly.type
_entity_poly.pdbx_seq_one_letter_code
_entity_poly.pdbx_strand_id
1 'polypeptide(L)'
;MLFAELALIRWLGGNVLYLSYFSNIVLLGSFLGIGLGFLWSHRSEHELLPYTPLVFGLLILFVHNVPVNVRATGGDLIFFGGELKPSGPPREIALPIIFFTVAAILACIGNGIAITFKKLKNLEAYQFDLIGSIFGITIFTVLSFLGATPVVWGIIVAAILFFTIRPRQLRQIALTLIPLLIMVVTLGIESRDSSVIWTSYYKAQTFDVAGLGANDVGVGVLVNGVPHWFQTAKYDLPIYQTVYERRTETAPVNNLLVIGAGSGNDVSVGLHEGAAHIDAVEIDRRLFEVARDGHANRPYDDPRVDVHINDGRAYLEQSNKKWDLMILALPDSLTLVQGASSIRLESYLFTQEAADSYRQHLSGNGVFSMYNLYRESWLVDRYAATLEAAFGHPPCVSKLDGEALAIITIGVSPNDVTCPADDVWASTSATPDPVRDNRPFPYLRTPSIPSFYLVALALILFMSLLLVRLVGGPLKGMRSHLDLFFMGVAFLLLETKNVVQFALLFGTTWLVNALVFGGVMLSVLLAVIISQRVVIKKLLIPYVLLGVAIVVGWLIPQSSLLSLGLPLRLLTACAIAFAPIFLANIIFAQRFRDTSDSANAFAANLIGAMVGGVLEYSSLIIGYRNLLIVALLLYIAAGYSGRRHFRPAI
;
A
#
# COMPACT_ATOMS: atom_id res chain seq x y z
N MET A 1 10.60 1.90 -17.76
CA MET A 1 10.11 0.66 -17.13
C MET A 1 9.30 0.98 -15.88
N LEU A 2 9.92 1.54 -14.82
CA LEU A 2 9.23 1.81 -13.56
C LEU A 2 7.95 2.64 -13.70
N PHE A 3 7.92 3.66 -14.57
CA PHE A 3 6.68 4.41 -14.85
C PHE A 3 5.52 3.50 -15.31
N ALA A 4 5.80 2.58 -16.23
CA ALA A 4 4.79 1.66 -16.77
C ALA A 4 4.35 0.62 -15.73
N GLU A 5 5.27 0.18 -14.89
CA GLU A 5 4.98 -0.68 -13.74
C GLU A 5 4.06 0.02 -12.72
N LEU A 6 4.38 1.24 -12.31
CA LEU A 6 3.55 2.02 -11.39
C LEU A 6 2.15 2.29 -11.97
N ALA A 7 2.08 2.61 -13.27
CA ALA A 7 0.80 2.79 -13.97
C ALA A 7 -0.02 1.50 -14.00
N LEU A 8 0.61 0.34 -14.21
CA LEU A 8 -0.06 -0.97 -14.16
C LEU A 8 -0.57 -1.30 -12.75
N ILE A 9 0.27 -1.12 -11.73
CA ILE A 9 -0.11 -1.36 -10.32
C ILE A 9 -1.34 -0.53 -9.96
N ARG A 10 -1.32 0.77 -10.28
CA ARG A 10 -2.41 1.69 -9.97
C ARG A 10 -3.68 1.40 -10.77
N TRP A 11 -3.55 1.20 -12.09
CA TRP A 11 -4.72 0.99 -12.94
C TRP A 11 -5.40 -0.35 -12.70
N LEU A 12 -4.61 -1.43 -12.53
CA LEU A 12 -5.16 -2.75 -12.20
C LEU A 12 -5.77 -2.77 -10.81
N GLY A 13 -5.12 -2.14 -9.82
CA GLY A 13 -5.64 -2.04 -8.46
C GLY A 13 -7.01 -1.36 -8.38
N GLY A 14 -7.24 -0.34 -9.22
CA GLY A 14 -8.53 0.38 -9.28
C GLY A 14 -9.64 -0.35 -10.04
N ASN A 15 -9.31 -1.35 -10.88
CA ASN A 15 -10.26 -2.03 -11.76
C ASN A 15 -10.47 -3.52 -11.44
N VAL A 16 -9.62 -4.12 -10.59
CA VAL A 16 -9.70 -5.53 -10.21
C VAL A 16 -9.77 -5.65 -8.70
N LEU A 17 -10.97 -5.89 -8.17
CA LEU A 17 -11.21 -6.00 -6.73
C LEU A 17 -10.29 -7.00 -6.02
N TYR A 18 -9.94 -8.13 -6.64
CA TYR A 18 -9.05 -9.11 -6.00
C TYR A 18 -7.67 -8.53 -5.66
N LEU A 19 -7.19 -7.53 -6.40
CA LEU A 19 -5.90 -6.90 -6.13
C LEU A 19 -5.93 -6.01 -4.87
N SER A 20 -7.11 -5.67 -4.33
CA SER A 20 -7.23 -5.07 -3.00
C SER A 20 -7.07 -6.09 -1.85
N TYR A 21 -6.85 -7.37 -2.16
CA TYR A 21 -6.48 -8.41 -1.19
C TYR A 21 -5.13 -9.05 -1.51
N PHE A 22 -4.66 -8.94 -2.75
CA PHE A 22 -3.39 -9.48 -3.23
C PHE A 22 -2.54 -8.37 -3.87
N SER A 23 -2.30 -7.28 -3.13
CA SER A 23 -1.62 -6.06 -3.60
C SER A 23 -0.24 -6.34 -4.23
N ASN A 24 0.48 -7.34 -3.72
CA ASN A 24 1.83 -7.66 -4.17
C ASN A 24 1.89 -8.48 -5.47
N ILE A 25 0.77 -9.01 -6.00
CA ILE A 25 0.80 -9.89 -7.19
C ILE A 25 1.36 -9.17 -8.43
N VAL A 26 0.96 -7.92 -8.66
CA VAL A 26 1.45 -7.15 -9.82
C VAL A 26 2.95 -6.90 -9.69
N LEU A 27 3.42 -6.50 -8.49
CA LEU A 27 4.83 -6.29 -8.19
C LEU A 27 5.67 -7.57 -8.36
N LEU A 28 5.18 -8.71 -7.83
CA LEU A 28 5.83 -10.01 -8.01
C LEU A 28 5.90 -10.41 -9.49
N GLY A 29 4.83 -10.17 -10.23
CA GLY A 29 4.78 -10.38 -11.68
C GLY A 29 5.80 -9.50 -12.42
N SER A 30 5.94 -8.24 -12.02
CA SER A 30 6.96 -7.33 -12.57
C SER A 30 8.38 -7.84 -12.36
N PHE A 31 8.76 -8.19 -11.12
CA PHE A 31 10.11 -8.70 -10.83
C PHE A 31 10.42 -9.99 -11.59
N LEU A 32 9.46 -10.93 -11.64
CA LEU A 32 9.58 -12.14 -12.44
C LEU A 32 9.78 -11.78 -13.92
N GLY A 33 8.92 -10.92 -14.46
CA GLY A 33 8.94 -10.49 -15.85
C GLY A 33 10.29 -9.91 -16.25
N ILE A 34 10.77 -8.91 -15.51
CA ILE A 34 12.09 -8.28 -15.78
C ILE A 34 13.19 -9.34 -15.74
N GLY A 35 13.21 -10.22 -14.73
CA GLY A 35 14.15 -11.33 -14.64
C GLY A 35 14.11 -12.26 -15.85
N LEU A 36 12.91 -12.66 -16.29
CA LEU A 36 12.73 -13.49 -17.50
C LEU A 36 13.20 -12.78 -18.77
N GLY A 37 12.98 -11.48 -18.90
CA GLY A 37 13.45 -10.69 -20.04
C GLY A 37 14.98 -10.69 -20.16
N PHE A 38 15.68 -10.54 -19.03
CA PHE A 38 17.14 -10.64 -18.96
C PHE A 38 17.64 -12.04 -19.31
N LEU A 39 17.01 -13.09 -18.77
CA LEU A 39 17.35 -14.48 -19.10
C LEU A 39 17.13 -14.80 -20.59
N TRP A 40 16.01 -14.34 -21.17
CA TRP A 40 15.71 -14.55 -22.59
C TRP A 40 16.79 -13.92 -23.48
N SER A 41 17.26 -12.72 -23.14
CA SER A 41 18.28 -12.01 -23.91
C SER A 41 19.61 -12.78 -24.02
N HIS A 42 19.92 -13.65 -23.05
CA HIS A 42 21.12 -14.47 -23.09
C HIS A 42 20.98 -15.68 -24.02
N ARG A 43 19.76 -16.22 -24.12
CA ARG A 43 19.49 -17.48 -24.82
C ARG A 43 19.05 -17.29 -26.28
N SER A 44 18.37 -16.19 -26.57
CA SER A 44 17.76 -15.94 -27.87
C SER A 44 18.15 -14.56 -28.38
N GLU A 45 18.41 -14.47 -29.68
CA GLU A 45 18.61 -13.21 -30.39
C GLU A 45 17.28 -12.53 -30.75
N HIS A 46 16.15 -13.24 -30.58
CA HIS A 46 14.83 -12.70 -30.89
C HIS A 46 14.39 -11.64 -29.88
N GLU A 47 14.22 -10.40 -30.34
CA GLU A 47 13.82 -9.27 -29.51
C GLU A 47 12.34 -9.33 -29.15
N LEU A 48 12.02 -9.23 -27.86
CA LEU A 48 10.65 -9.27 -27.35
C LEU A 48 10.00 -7.88 -27.24
N LEU A 49 10.81 -6.82 -27.17
CA LEU A 49 10.32 -5.44 -27.00
C LEU A 49 9.22 -5.04 -27.99
N PRO A 50 9.27 -5.40 -29.30
CA PRO A 50 8.22 -5.06 -30.27
C PRO A 50 6.84 -5.66 -29.96
N TYR A 51 6.76 -6.72 -29.15
CA TYR A 51 5.48 -7.34 -28.76
C TYR A 51 4.84 -6.67 -27.54
N THR A 52 5.57 -5.78 -26.85
CA THR A 52 5.07 -5.06 -25.67
C THR A 52 3.72 -4.38 -25.90
N PRO A 53 3.50 -3.63 -27.00
CA PRO A 53 2.21 -2.99 -27.28
C PRO A 53 1.05 -3.97 -27.39
N LEU A 54 1.28 -5.13 -28.02
CA LEU A 54 0.25 -6.14 -28.21
C LEU A 54 -0.22 -6.69 -26.86
N VAL A 55 0.72 -7.06 -25.99
CA VAL A 55 0.39 -7.61 -24.67
C VAL A 55 -0.27 -6.56 -23.79
N PHE A 56 0.20 -5.30 -23.82
CA PHE A 56 -0.47 -4.18 -23.15
C PHE A 56 -1.91 -3.98 -23.63
N GLY A 57 -2.10 -3.87 -24.94
CA GLY A 57 -3.43 -3.65 -25.53
C GLY A 57 -4.40 -4.77 -25.16
N LEU A 58 -3.96 -6.03 -25.18
CA LEU A 58 -4.77 -7.17 -24.77
C LEU A 58 -5.13 -7.13 -23.28
N LEU A 59 -4.18 -6.79 -22.39
CA LEU A 59 -4.45 -6.67 -20.95
C LEU A 59 -5.48 -5.59 -20.67
N ILE A 60 -5.28 -4.39 -21.24
CA ILE A 60 -6.19 -3.26 -21.02
C ILE A 60 -7.57 -3.59 -21.56
N LEU A 61 -7.66 -4.18 -22.76
CA LEU A 61 -8.94 -4.60 -23.34
C LEU A 61 -9.63 -5.66 -22.47
N PHE A 62 -8.90 -6.65 -21.98
CA PHE A 62 -9.44 -7.72 -21.13
C PHE A 62 -10.02 -7.15 -19.83
N VAL A 63 -9.24 -6.36 -19.09
CA VAL A 63 -9.68 -5.82 -17.78
C VAL A 63 -10.83 -4.82 -17.95
N HIS A 64 -10.82 -4.02 -19.02
CA HIS A 64 -11.93 -3.09 -19.30
C HIS A 64 -13.24 -3.82 -19.61
N ASN A 65 -13.21 -4.91 -20.39
CA ASN A 65 -14.42 -5.64 -20.79
C ASN A 65 -14.88 -6.70 -19.79
N VAL A 66 -14.02 -7.07 -18.83
CA VAL A 66 -14.31 -8.08 -17.81
C VAL A 66 -14.12 -7.47 -16.42
N PRO A 67 -15.01 -6.53 -16.01
CA PRO A 67 -14.86 -5.84 -14.73
C PRO A 67 -15.04 -6.81 -13.56
N VAL A 68 -14.07 -6.79 -12.65
CA VAL A 68 -14.12 -7.52 -11.38
C VAL A 68 -14.47 -6.53 -10.28
N ASN A 69 -15.76 -6.22 -10.16
CA ASN A 69 -16.30 -5.27 -9.19
C ASN A 69 -17.31 -5.98 -8.28
N VAL A 70 -17.73 -5.33 -7.20
CA VAL A 70 -18.83 -5.84 -6.39
C VAL A 70 -20.15 -5.64 -7.14
N ARG A 71 -20.91 -6.71 -7.40
CA ARG A 71 -22.31 -6.58 -7.83
C ARG A 71 -23.20 -6.60 -6.59
N ALA A 72 -23.86 -5.48 -6.31
CA ALA A 72 -25.05 -5.47 -5.47
C ALA A 72 -26.21 -6.08 -6.27
N THR A 73 -26.44 -7.38 -6.12
CA THR A 73 -27.64 -8.03 -6.68
C THR A 73 -28.73 -8.05 -5.61
N GLY A 74 -29.79 -7.25 -5.79
CA GLY A 74 -31.03 -7.36 -5.01
C GLY A 74 -31.68 -6.00 -4.74
N GLY A 75 -32.94 -5.85 -5.14
CA GLY A 75 -33.72 -4.61 -5.08
C GLY A 75 -34.24 -4.20 -3.70
N ASP A 76 -33.70 -4.76 -2.61
CA ASP A 76 -33.92 -4.31 -1.24
C ASP A 76 -32.53 -4.07 -0.62
N LEU A 77 -31.97 -2.91 -0.95
CA LEU A 77 -30.60 -2.50 -0.59
C LEU A 77 -30.53 -2.12 0.89
N ILE A 78 -30.38 -3.11 1.75
CA ILE A 78 -29.82 -2.92 3.09
C ILE A 78 -28.32 -2.75 2.89
N PHE A 79 -27.93 -1.48 2.78
CA PHE A 79 -26.55 -1.04 2.81
C PHE A 79 -25.88 -1.71 4.01
N PHE A 80 -24.98 -2.64 3.70
CA PHE A 80 -24.07 -3.27 4.65
C PHE A 80 -24.56 -4.48 5.46
N GLY A 81 -25.44 -5.31 4.88
CA GLY A 81 -25.72 -6.66 5.40
C GLY A 81 -26.26 -7.60 4.32
N GLY A 82 -25.37 -8.22 3.53
CA GLY A 82 -25.77 -9.21 2.51
C GLY A 82 -24.66 -9.48 1.50
N GLU A 83 -24.41 -10.76 1.20
CA GLU A 83 -23.27 -11.28 0.43
C GLU A 83 -22.91 -10.48 -0.83
N LEU A 84 -21.88 -9.62 -0.73
CA LEU A 84 -21.25 -8.96 -1.87
C LEU A 84 -20.56 -10.00 -2.76
N LYS A 85 -21.19 -10.41 -3.86
CA LYS A 85 -20.58 -11.33 -4.84
C LYS A 85 -19.77 -10.52 -5.87
N PRO A 86 -18.47 -10.79 -6.03
CA PRO A 86 -17.69 -10.17 -7.08
C PRO A 86 -18.22 -10.59 -8.45
N SER A 87 -18.27 -9.65 -9.41
CA SER A 87 -18.49 -9.92 -10.81
C SER A 87 -17.23 -10.43 -11.50
N GLY A 88 -17.41 -11.06 -12.65
CA GLY A 88 -16.28 -11.50 -13.48
C GLY A 88 -15.77 -12.90 -13.11
N PRO A 89 -14.59 -13.28 -13.63
CA PRO A 89 -14.03 -14.61 -13.42
C PRO A 89 -13.69 -14.87 -11.94
N PRO A 90 -13.71 -16.14 -11.51
CA PRO A 90 -13.19 -16.53 -10.20
C PRO A 90 -11.75 -16.04 -9.99
N ARG A 91 -11.41 -15.67 -8.76
CA ARG A 91 -10.07 -15.18 -8.38
C ARG A 91 -8.95 -16.15 -8.78
N GLU A 92 -9.23 -17.45 -8.76
CA GLU A 92 -8.33 -18.54 -9.11
C GLU A 92 -7.91 -18.50 -10.59
N ILE A 93 -8.70 -17.82 -11.44
CA ILE A 93 -8.43 -17.63 -12.88
C ILE A 93 -7.91 -16.21 -13.13
N ALA A 94 -8.56 -15.20 -12.55
CA ALA A 94 -8.23 -13.80 -12.77
C ALA A 94 -6.80 -13.46 -12.32
N LEU A 95 -6.41 -13.88 -11.10
CA LEU A 95 -5.12 -13.53 -10.52
C LEU A 95 -3.93 -14.13 -11.31
N PRO A 96 -3.94 -15.42 -11.70
CA PRO A 96 -2.90 -15.95 -12.57
C PRO A 96 -2.82 -15.27 -13.94
N ILE A 97 -3.96 -14.97 -14.58
CA ILE A 97 -3.97 -14.28 -15.88
C ILE A 97 -3.30 -12.90 -15.75
N ILE A 98 -3.67 -12.13 -14.74
CA ILE A 98 -3.06 -10.82 -14.48
C ILE A 98 -1.57 -10.97 -14.19
N PHE A 99 -1.19 -11.88 -13.29
CA PHE A 99 0.20 -12.13 -12.94
C PHE A 99 1.06 -12.47 -14.17
N PHE A 100 0.64 -13.43 -15.00
CA PHE A 100 1.40 -13.84 -16.18
C PHE A 100 1.41 -12.77 -17.27
N THR A 101 0.32 -12.02 -17.44
CA THR A 101 0.26 -10.96 -18.45
C THR A 101 1.16 -9.78 -18.06
N VAL A 102 1.15 -9.39 -16.78
CA VAL A 102 2.08 -8.39 -16.24
C VAL A 102 3.52 -8.89 -16.39
N ALA A 103 3.82 -10.13 -15.99
CA ALA A 103 5.15 -10.70 -16.17
C ALA A 103 5.58 -10.72 -17.64
N ALA A 104 4.68 -11.02 -18.58
CA ALA A 104 4.98 -10.99 -20.01
C ALA A 104 5.28 -9.57 -20.51
N ILE A 105 4.50 -8.57 -20.10
CA ILE A 105 4.74 -7.16 -20.44
C ILE A 105 6.14 -6.74 -19.96
N LEU A 106 6.45 -6.99 -18.69
CA LEU A 106 7.72 -6.61 -18.09
C LEU A 106 8.89 -7.46 -18.60
N ALA A 107 8.66 -8.69 -19.06
CA ALA A 107 9.66 -9.48 -19.76
C ALA A 107 9.99 -8.91 -21.14
N CYS A 108 9.01 -8.42 -21.89
CA CYS A 108 9.25 -7.76 -23.18
C CYS A 108 10.07 -6.47 -23.00
N ILE A 109 9.72 -5.65 -22.00
CA ILE A 109 10.48 -4.43 -21.66
C ILE A 109 11.87 -4.78 -21.14
N GLY A 110 11.95 -5.71 -20.18
CA GLY A 110 13.19 -6.18 -19.56
C GLY A 110 14.16 -6.78 -20.58
N ASN A 111 13.67 -7.46 -21.61
CA ASN A 111 14.49 -7.95 -22.72
C ASN A 111 15.14 -6.79 -23.51
N GLY A 112 14.39 -5.75 -23.85
CA GLY A 112 14.93 -4.56 -24.52
C GLY A 112 16.00 -3.84 -23.68
N ILE A 113 15.78 -3.77 -22.37
CA ILE A 113 16.76 -3.25 -21.41
C ILE A 113 18.01 -4.14 -21.39
N ALA A 114 17.86 -5.46 -21.28
CA ALA A 114 18.97 -6.40 -21.24
C ALA A 114 19.85 -6.35 -22.50
N ILE A 115 19.25 -6.21 -23.68
CA ILE A 115 19.98 -6.03 -24.95
C ILE A 115 20.81 -4.74 -24.92
N THR A 116 20.27 -3.66 -24.36
CA THR A 116 20.96 -2.37 -24.24
C THR A 116 22.03 -2.40 -23.15
N PHE A 117 21.79 -3.12 -22.05
CA PHE A 117 22.73 -3.34 -20.95
C PHE A 117 24.06 -3.92 -21.44
N LYS A 118 24.01 -4.85 -22.40
CA LYS A 118 25.21 -5.47 -22.99
C LYS A 118 26.09 -4.48 -23.79
N LYS A 119 25.57 -3.30 -24.15
CA LYS A 119 26.30 -2.27 -24.91
C LYS A 119 27.10 -1.31 -24.02
N LEU A 120 26.87 -1.35 -22.71
CA LEU A 120 27.48 -0.46 -21.72
C LEU A 120 28.27 -1.28 -20.70
N LYS A 121 29.15 -0.64 -19.93
CA LYS A 121 29.75 -1.32 -18.77
C LYS A 121 28.68 -1.59 -17.72
N ASN A 122 28.79 -2.70 -16.98
CA ASN A 122 27.77 -3.15 -16.01
C ASN A 122 27.28 -2.04 -15.07
N LEU A 123 28.20 -1.30 -14.42
CA LEU A 123 27.82 -0.23 -13.49
C LEU A 123 27.30 1.03 -14.18
N GLU A 124 27.72 1.31 -15.42
CA GLU A 124 27.20 2.44 -16.20
C GLU A 124 25.76 2.14 -16.65
N ALA A 125 25.51 0.92 -17.13
CA ALA A 125 24.18 0.44 -17.48
C ALA A 125 23.21 0.53 -16.28
N TYR A 126 23.64 0.01 -15.12
CA TYR A 126 22.84 0.03 -13.92
C TYR A 126 22.59 1.45 -13.40
N GLN A 127 23.58 2.35 -13.50
CA GLN A 127 23.39 3.75 -13.15
C GLN A 127 22.31 4.42 -14.01
N PHE A 128 22.32 4.22 -15.34
CA PHE A 128 21.29 4.77 -16.21
C PHE A 128 19.89 4.19 -15.94
N ASP A 129 19.81 2.91 -15.61
CA ASP A 129 18.55 2.25 -15.22
C ASP A 129 17.96 2.88 -13.94
N LEU A 130 18.81 3.16 -12.94
CA LEU A 130 18.40 3.83 -11.70
C LEU A 130 17.96 5.28 -11.95
N ILE A 131 18.70 6.03 -12.78
CA ILE A 131 18.32 7.41 -13.16
C ILE A 131 16.96 7.41 -13.88
N GLY A 132 16.77 6.49 -14.84
CA GLY A 132 15.49 6.34 -15.53
C GLY A 132 14.35 5.94 -14.60
N SER A 133 14.64 5.12 -13.58
CA SER A 133 13.68 4.74 -12.54
C SER A 133 13.29 5.94 -11.67
N ILE A 134 14.26 6.72 -11.19
CA ILE A 134 13.99 7.97 -10.43
C ILE A 134 13.13 8.94 -11.25
N PHE A 135 13.43 9.12 -12.54
CA PHE A 135 12.61 9.95 -13.42
C PHE A 135 11.19 9.40 -13.58
N GLY A 136 11.07 8.08 -13.78
CA GLY A 136 9.78 7.40 -13.90
C GLY A 136 8.89 7.56 -12.67
N ILE A 137 9.41 7.31 -11.47
CA ILE A 137 8.63 7.49 -10.24
C ILE A 137 8.28 8.97 -9.99
N THR A 138 9.19 9.89 -10.30
CA THR A 138 8.95 11.34 -10.12
C THR A 138 7.80 11.81 -11.01
N ILE A 139 7.83 11.47 -12.31
CA ILE A 139 6.74 11.84 -13.23
C ILE A 139 5.43 11.21 -12.76
N PHE A 140 5.43 9.92 -12.43
CA PHE A 140 4.20 9.25 -12.00
C PHE A 140 3.62 9.85 -10.72
N THR A 141 4.48 10.23 -9.78
CA THR A 141 4.12 10.91 -8.53
C THR A 141 3.47 12.27 -8.81
N VAL A 142 4.06 13.08 -9.69
CA VAL A 142 3.50 14.38 -10.09
C VAL A 142 2.14 14.20 -10.79
N LEU A 143 2.01 13.22 -11.69
CA LEU A 143 0.73 12.94 -12.35
C LEU A 143 -0.35 12.45 -11.37
N SER A 144 0.03 11.65 -10.37
CA SER A 144 -0.89 11.18 -9.32
C SER A 144 -1.34 12.33 -8.41
N PHE A 145 -0.45 13.30 -8.13
CA PHE A 145 -0.81 14.52 -7.41
C PHE A 145 -1.81 15.38 -8.17
N LEU A 146 -1.62 15.51 -9.49
CA LEU A 146 -2.53 16.28 -10.34
C LEU A 146 -3.89 15.58 -10.56
N GLY A 147 -4.06 14.33 -10.10
CA GLY A 147 -5.25 13.53 -10.38
C GLY A 147 -5.37 13.16 -11.86
N ALA A 148 -4.23 12.98 -12.55
CA ALA A 148 -4.22 12.66 -13.97
C ALA A 148 -4.91 11.31 -14.23
N THR A 149 -5.81 11.28 -15.21
CA THR A 149 -6.56 10.08 -15.56
C THR A 149 -5.69 9.05 -16.31
N PRO A 150 -6.11 7.76 -16.36
CA PRO A 150 -5.33 6.69 -16.96
C PRO A 150 -4.94 6.92 -18.43
N VAL A 151 -5.74 7.67 -19.19
CA VAL A 151 -5.40 8.02 -20.58
C VAL A 151 -4.09 8.81 -20.67
N VAL A 152 -3.79 9.67 -19.70
CA VAL A 152 -2.53 10.43 -19.67
C VAL A 152 -1.34 9.49 -19.49
N TRP A 153 -1.45 8.53 -18.56
CA TRP A 153 -0.41 7.52 -18.35
C TRP A 153 -0.24 6.63 -19.60
N GLY A 154 -1.35 6.23 -20.22
CA GLY A 154 -1.38 5.44 -21.44
C GLY A 154 -0.72 6.15 -22.62
N ILE A 155 -0.95 7.45 -22.81
CA ILE A 155 -0.31 8.27 -23.85
C ILE A 155 1.21 8.31 -23.64
N ILE A 156 1.66 8.52 -22.40
CA ILE A 156 3.10 8.55 -22.07
C ILE A 156 3.75 7.19 -22.37
N VAL A 157 3.14 6.08 -21.92
CA VAL A 157 3.63 4.73 -22.22
C VAL A 157 3.65 4.47 -23.72
N ALA A 158 2.59 4.82 -24.44
CA ALA A 158 2.50 4.66 -25.88
C ALA A 158 3.58 5.44 -26.63
N ALA A 159 3.79 6.72 -26.26
CA ALA A 159 4.83 7.55 -26.87
C ALA A 159 6.22 6.95 -26.64
N ILE A 160 6.55 6.60 -25.39
CA ILE A 160 7.86 6.00 -25.05
C ILE A 160 8.08 4.69 -25.83
N LEU A 161 7.09 3.80 -25.88
CA LEU A 161 7.20 2.53 -26.60
C LEU A 161 7.37 2.76 -28.11
N PHE A 162 6.59 3.66 -28.71
CA PHE A 162 6.69 3.97 -30.14
C PHE A 162 8.08 4.52 -30.51
N PHE A 163 8.59 5.48 -29.74
CA PHE A 163 9.92 6.07 -29.98
C PHE A 163 11.09 5.14 -29.68
N THR A 164 10.90 4.15 -28.79
CA THR A 164 11.93 3.17 -28.44
C THR A 164 11.98 2.03 -29.47
N ILE A 165 10.83 1.51 -29.92
CA ILE A 165 10.76 0.42 -30.90
C ILE A 165 11.21 0.89 -32.29
N ARG A 166 10.93 2.15 -32.66
CA ARG A 166 11.27 2.75 -33.97
C ARG A 166 10.87 1.85 -35.17
N PRO A 167 9.59 1.48 -35.31
CA PRO A 167 9.16 0.61 -36.38
C PRO A 167 9.43 1.24 -37.76
N ARG A 168 10.09 0.52 -38.66
CA ARG A 168 10.46 1.04 -40.00
C ARG A 168 9.59 0.51 -41.13
N GLN A 169 9.13 -0.73 -41.03
CA GLN A 169 8.30 -1.38 -42.05
C GLN A 169 6.81 -1.16 -41.76
N LEU A 170 5.98 -1.05 -42.80
CA LEU A 170 4.53 -0.85 -42.66
C LEU A 170 3.88 -1.89 -41.72
N ARG A 171 4.27 -3.16 -41.84
CA ARG A 171 3.80 -4.25 -40.97
C ARG A 171 4.19 -4.03 -39.50
N GLN A 172 5.41 -3.59 -39.23
CA GLN A 172 5.88 -3.31 -37.86
C GLN A 172 5.19 -2.08 -37.28
N ILE A 173 4.96 -1.06 -38.10
CA ILE A 173 4.21 0.14 -37.71
C ILE A 173 2.79 -0.27 -37.33
N ALA A 174 2.11 -1.07 -38.16
CA ALA A 174 0.77 -1.57 -37.86
C ALA A 174 0.73 -2.40 -36.56
N LEU A 175 1.67 -3.34 -36.39
CA LEU A 175 1.77 -4.19 -35.19
C LEU A 175 2.08 -3.41 -33.90
N THR A 176 2.68 -2.22 -34.01
CA THR A 176 2.98 -1.35 -32.86
C THR A 176 1.84 -0.36 -32.62
N LEU A 177 1.41 0.35 -33.66
CA LEU A 177 0.47 1.47 -33.55
C LEU A 177 -0.96 1.03 -33.25
N ILE A 178 -1.43 -0.08 -33.86
CA ILE A 178 -2.81 -0.55 -33.64
C ILE A 178 -3.04 -0.92 -32.17
N PRO A 179 -2.20 -1.76 -31.52
CA PRO A 179 -2.38 -2.05 -30.11
C PRO A 179 -2.23 -0.84 -29.18
N LEU A 180 -1.31 0.08 -29.49
CA LEU A 180 -1.18 1.34 -28.73
C LEU A 180 -2.42 2.22 -28.86
N LEU A 181 -3.00 2.30 -30.06
CA LEU A 181 -4.24 3.03 -30.28
C LEU A 181 -5.39 2.38 -29.50
N ILE A 182 -5.53 1.05 -29.56
CA ILE A 182 -6.55 0.31 -28.78
C ILE A 182 -6.38 0.60 -27.29
N MET A 183 -5.16 0.54 -26.78
CA MET A 183 -4.84 0.86 -25.38
C MET A 183 -5.28 2.28 -25.02
N VAL A 184 -4.83 3.30 -25.77
CA VAL A 184 -5.12 4.71 -25.48
C VAL A 184 -6.61 5.02 -25.63
N VAL A 185 -7.29 4.48 -26.64
CA VAL A 185 -8.73 4.67 -26.84
C VAL A 185 -9.52 4.03 -25.71
N THR A 186 -9.18 2.81 -25.30
CA THR A 186 -9.88 2.12 -24.19
C THR A 186 -9.73 2.90 -22.87
N LEU A 187 -8.51 3.35 -22.55
CA LEU A 187 -8.27 4.19 -21.37
C LEU A 187 -8.96 5.56 -21.50
N GLY A 188 -9.07 6.09 -22.72
CA GLY A 188 -9.78 7.34 -23.02
C GLY A 188 -11.29 7.23 -22.81
N ILE A 189 -11.90 6.08 -23.09
CA ILE A 189 -13.32 5.82 -22.80
C ILE A 189 -13.55 5.84 -21.29
N GLU A 190 -12.73 5.13 -20.51
CA GLU A 190 -12.80 5.15 -19.04
C GLU A 190 -12.58 6.57 -18.47
N SER A 191 -11.64 7.32 -19.03
CA SER A 191 -11.26 8.66 -18.55
C SER A 191 -12.30 9.75 -18.87
N ARG A 192 -13.34 9.45 -19.66
CA ARG A 192 -14.41 10.40 -20.01
C ARG A 192 -15.62 10.33 -19.06
N ASP A 193 -15.68 9.32 -18.20
CA ASP A 193 -16.77 9.19 -17.24
C ASP A 193 -16.62 10.24 -16.13
N SER A 194 -17.56 11.19 -16.08
CA SER A 194 -17.54 12.27 -15.08
C SER A 194 -17.83 11.80 -13.66
N SER A 195 -18.37 10.59 -13.49
CA SER A 195 -18.56 9.98 -12.17
C SER A 195 -17.26 9.42 -11.60
N VAL A 196 -16.22 9.22 -12.42
CA VAL A 196 -14.96 8.61 -12.02
C VAL A 196 -13.91 9.67 -11.75
N ILE A 197 -13.34 9.63 -10.55
CA ILE A 197 -12.28 10.53 -10.10
C ILE A 197 -11.06 9.67 -9.74
N TRP A 198 -9.90 10.03 -10.28
CA TRP A 198 -8.64 9.45 -9.86
C TRP A 198 -8.00 10.37 -8.82
N THR A 199 -8.08 9.98 -7.55
CA THR A 199 -7.45 10.73 -6.46
C THR A 199 -5.95 10.47 -6.45
N SER A 200 -5.21 10.96 -5.45
CA SER A 200 -3.80 10.58 -5.29
C SER A 200 -3.64 9.17 -4.72
N TYR A 201 -4.69 8.60 -4.12
CA TYR A 201 -4.65 7.30 -3.45
C TYR A 201 -5.29 6.19 -4.30
N TYR A 202 -6.46 6.42 -4.86
CA TYR A 202 -7.28 5.37 -5.48
C TYR A 202 -8.19 5.89 -6.60
N LYS A 203 -8.92 4.96 -7.24
CA LYS A 203 -10.04 5.27 -8.13
C LYS A 203 -11.30 5.44 -7.27
N ALA A 204 -11.94 6.59 -7.36
CA ALA A 204 -13.22 6.87 -6.73
C ALA A 204 -14.32 6.99 -7.79
N GLN A 205 -15.53 6.56 -7.47
CA GLN A 205 -16.72 6.72 -8.30
C GLN A 205 -17.83 7.35 -7.48
N THR A 206 -18.39 8.46 -7.95
CA THR A 206 -19.50 9.15 -7.30
C THR A 206 -20.84 8.66 -7.86
N PHE A 207 -21.87 8.66 -7.02
CA PHE A 207 -23.24 8.37 -7.40
C PHE A 207 -24.22 9.19 -6.56
N ASP A 208 -25.44 9.38 -7.07
CA ASP A 208 -26.49 10.10 -6.36
C ASP A 208 -27.18 9.19 -5.34
N VAL A 209 -27.28 9.65 -4.09
CA VAL A 209 -27.94 8.92 -2.98
C VAL A 209 -29.46 8.86 -3.18
N ALA A 210 -30.06 9.80 -3.90
CA ALA A 210 -31.51 9.83 -4.16
C ALA A 210 -32.01 8.57 -4.90
N GLY A 211 -31.13 7.90 -5.65
CA GLY A 211 -31.42 6.64 -6.34
C GLY A 211 -31.51 5.41 -5.42
N LEU A 212 -31.23 5.55 -4.12
CA LEU A 212 -31.15 4.45 -3.16
C LEU A 212 -32.43 4.20 -2.36
N GLY A 213 -33.52 4.90 -2.67
CA GLY A 213 -34.83 4.70 -2.02
C GLY A 213 -34.94 5.27 -0.60
N ALA A 214 -33.85 5.83 -0.05
CA ALA A 214 -33.92 6.76 1.05
C ALA A 214 -34.32 8.13 0.47
N ASN A 215 -35.33 8.81 1.03
CA ASN A 215 -35.64 10.22 0.72
C ASN A 215 -34.51 11.14 1.23
N ASP A 216 -33.30 10.92 0.74
CA ASP A 216 -32.07 11.57 1.16
C ASP A 216 -31.41 12.21 -0.05
N VAL A 217 -30.63 13.25 0.20
CA VAL A 217 -30.03 14.09 -0.84
C VAL A 217 -28.55 14.24 -0.54
N GLY A 218 -27.72 13.88 -1.51
CA GLY A 218 -26.28 14.00 -1.41
C GLY A 218 -25.55 13.04 -2.34
N VAL A 219 -24.24 12.92 -2.13
CA VAL A 219 -23.35 12.09 -2.93
C VAL A 219 -22.92 10.86 -2.15
N GLY A 220 -22.88 9.72 -2.83
CA GLY A 220 -22.21 8.51 -2.38
C GLY A 220 -20.92 8.27 -3.15
N VAL A 221 -19.95 7.63 -2.51
CA VAL A 221 -18.65 7.31 -3.10
C VAL A 221 -18.37 5.81 -2.99
N LEU A 222 -17.99 5.21 -4.11
CA LEU A 222 -17.27 3.94 -4.12
C LEU A 222 -15.78 4.20 -4.32
N VAL A 223 -14.94 3.52 -3.57
CA VAL A 223 -13.49 3.48 -3.79
C VAL A 223 -13.12 2.10 -4.33
N ASN A 224 -12.41 2.05 -5.45
CA ASN A 224 -12.01 0.81 -6.13
C ASN A 224 -13.17 -0.21 -6.29
N GLY A 225 -14.39 0.30 -6.55
CA GLY A 225 -15.60 -0.52 -6.71
C GLY A 225 -16.23 -1.03 -5.40
N VAL A 226 -15.76 -0.55 -4.24
CA VAL A 226 -16.31 -0.86 -2.91
C VAL A 226 -17.01 0.38 -2.35
N PRO A 227 -18.25 0.25 -1.82
CA PRO A 227 -18.90 1.35 -1.10
C PRO A 227 -18.02 1.87 0.04
N HIS A 228 -17.80 3.19 0.07
CA HIS A 228 -16.92 3.84 1.03
C HIS A 228 -17.73 4.68 2.03
N TRP A 229 -18.37 5.76 1.58
CA TRP A 229 -19.30 6.55 2.38
C TRP A 229 -20.42 7.10 1.51
N PHE A 230 -21.49 7.53 2.16
CA PHE A 230 -22.59 8.28 1.55
C PHE A 230 -22.96 9.46 2.43
N GLN A 231 -23.55 10.49 1.83
CA GLN A 231 -24.04 11.65 2.55
C GLN A 231 -25.48 11.50 2.96
N THR A 232 -25.83 12.12 4.09
CA THR A 232 -27.20 12.21 4.56
C THR A 232 -27.52 13.62 5.06
N ALA A 233 -28.72 14.10 4.78
CA ALA A 233 -29.23 15.34 5.38
C ALA A 233 -29.73 15.14 6.82
N LYS A 234 -29.93 13.88 7.24
CA LYS A 234 -30.52 13.52 8.53
C LYS A 234 -29.50 13.60 9.66
N TYR A 235 -29.96 14.10 10.81
CA TYR A 235 -29.18 14.14 12.05
C TYR A 235 -29.51 12.97 12.98
N ASP A 236 -30.63 12.30 12.74
CA ASP A 236 -31.27 11.34 13.66
C ASP A 236 -30.99 9.87 13.33
N LEU A 237 -29.97 9.60 12.51
CA LEU A 237 -29.59 8.21 12.25
C LEU A 237 -28.91 7.62 13.51
N PRO A 238 -29.37 6.44 13.98
CA PRO A 238 -28.86 5.84 15.23
C PRO A 238 -27.34 5.69 15.28
N ILE A 239 -26.69 5.46 14.13
CA ILE A 239 -25.23 5.31 14.02
C ILE A 239 -24.47 6.55 14.52
N TYR A 240 -24.99 7.75 14.26
CA TYR A 240 -24.35 9.00 14.68
C TYR A 240 -24.82 9.44 16.07
N GLN A 241 -26.13 9.33 16.35
CA GLN A 241 -26.71 9.79 17.63
C GLN A 241 -26.19 9.01 18.83
N THR A 242 -26.02 7.68 18.70
CA THR A 242 -25.56 6.83 19.81
C THR A 242 -24.24 7.35 20.39
N VAL A 243 -23.34 7.92 19.57
CA VAL A 243 -22.07 8.48 20.05
C VAL A 243 -22.29 9.59 21.10
N TYR A 244 -23.27 10.45 20.89
CA TYR A 244 -23.59 11.57 21.76
C TYR A 244 -24.42 11.13 22.97
N GLU A 245 -25.38 10.22 22.77
CA GLU A 245 -26.22 9.65 23.83
C GLU A 245 -25.42 8.90 24.90
N ARG A 246 -24.27 8.33 24.52
CA ARG A 246 -23.39 7.62 25.45
C ARG A 246 -22.53 8.54 26.31
N ARG A 247 -22.48 9.85 26.06
CA ARG A 247 -21.78 10.79 26.94
C ARG A 247 -22.61 11.03 28.21
N THR A 248 -21.95 11.08 29.36
CA THR A 248 -22.62 11.48 30.62
C THR A 248 -22.81 13.00 30.68
N GLU A 249 -21.87 13.76 30.11
CA GLU A 249 -21.96 15.22 30.01
C GLU A 249 -23.00 15.62 28.95
N THR A 250 -24.04 16.32 29.39
CA THR A 250 -25.11 16.81 28.51
C THR A 250 -24.78 18.15 27.86
N ALA A 251 -23.75 18.86 28.34
CA ALA A 251 -23.29 20.08 27.70
C ALA A 251 -22.76 19.79 26.28
N PRO A 252 -22.96 20.73 25.33
CA PRO A 252 -22.39 20.64 24.00
C PRO A 252 -20.87 20.44 24.05
N VAL A 253 -20.34 19.68 23.08
CA VAL A 253 -18.91 19.41 22.95
C VAL A 253 -18.17 20.70 22.63
N ASN A 254 -17.16 21.10 23.42
CA ASN A 254 -16.38 22.28 23.06
C ASN A 254 -15.43 21.99 21.90
N ASN A 255 -14.62 20.93 22.01
CA ASN A 255 -13.67 20.54 20.97
C ASN A 255 -13.95 19.10 20.49
N LEU A 256 -14.41 18.97 19.25
CA LEU A 256 -14.65 17.69 18.57
C LEU A 256 -13.53 17.40 17.56
N LEU A 257 -12.99 16.19 17.58
CA LEU A 257 -12.14 15.66 16.51
C LEU A 257 -12.89 14.57 15.75
N VAL A 258 -13.01 14.71 14.44
CA VAL A 258 -13.53 13.66 13.54
C VAL A 258 -12.40 13.17 12.63
N ILE A 259 -11.98 11.92 12.80
CA ILE A 259 -11.00 11.26 11.93
C ILE A 259 -11.75 10.38 10.93
N GLY A 260 -11.50 10.56 9.63
CA GLY A 260 -12.28 9.93 8.58
C GLY A 260 -13.52 10.76 8.23
N ALA A 261 -13.40 12.09 8.29
CA ALA A 261 -14.47 13.03 7.96
C ALA A 261 -14.75 13.09 6.44
N GLY A 262 -14.83 11.94 5.76
CA GLY A 262 -14.92 11.88 4.31
C GLY A 262 -16.30 12.30 3.80
N SER A 263 -17.39 11.93 4.48
CA SER A 263 -18.75 12.27 4.03
C SER A 263 -19.18 13.67 4.46
N GLY A 264 -18.82 14.07 5.67
CA GLY A 264 -19.33 15.27 6.36
C GLY A 264 -20.50 15.00 7.31
N ASN A 265 -21.00 13.77 7.39
CA ASN A 265 -22.16 13.45 8.24
C ASN A 265 -21.86 13.69 9.72
N ASP A 266 -20.73 13.19 10.23
CA ASP A 266 -20.32 13.38 11.64
C ASP A 266 -20.06 14.84 11.99
N VAL A 267 -19.51 15.60 11.04
CA VAL A 267 -19.33 17.05 11.19
C VAL A 267 -20.70 17.73 11.25
N SER A 268 -21.61 17.36 10.35
CA SER A 268 -22.99 17.87 10.32
C SER A 268 -23.75 17.57 11.62
N VAL A 269 -23.62 16.37 12.17
CA VAL A 269 -24.24 15.98 13.45
C VAL A 269 -23.57 16.72 14.60
N GLY A 270 -22.24 16.82 14.64
CA GLY A 270 -21.53 17.60 15.66
C GLY A 270 -21.97 19.06 15.72
N LEU A 271 -22.16 19.70 14.56
CA LEU A 271 -22.68 21.08 14.50
C LEU A 271 -24.12 21.17 15.01
N HIS A 272 -24.96 20.17 14.71
CA HIS A 272 -26.34 20.07 15.17
C HIS A 272 -26.43 19.91 16.70
N GLU A 273 -25.58 19.06 17.27
CA GLU A 273 -25.43 18.84 18.72
C GLU A 273 -24.75 20.03 19.44
N GLY A 274 -24.42 21.10 18.70
CA GLY A 274 -23.93 22.35 19.27
C GLY A 274 -22.42 22.41 19.52
N ALA A 275 -21.62 21.59 18.83
CA ALA A 275 -20.17 21.62 18.99
C ALA A 275 -19.61 23.04 18.75
N ALA A 276 -18.71 23.51 19.62
CA ALA A 276 -18.15 24.86 19.53
C ALA A 276 -17.01 24.94 18.50
N HIS A 277 -16.20 23.89 18.39
CA HIS A 277 -15.12 23.73 17.43
C HIS A 277 -15.02 22.27 16.95
N ILE A 278 -14.81 22.07 15.65
CA ILE A 278 -14.64 20.75 15.03
C ILE A 278 -13.35 20.75 14.21
N ASP A 279 -12.40 19.90 14.58
CA ASP A 279 -11.28 19.53 13.71
C ASP A 279 -11.71 18.31 12.86
N ALA A 280 -11.89 18.49 11.56
CA ALA A 280 -12.28 17.44 10.61
C ALA A 280 -11.06 16.96 9.82
N VAL A 281 -10.65 15.71 10.02
CA VAL A 281 -9.44 15.14 9.39
C VAL A 281 -9.83 14.14 8.30
N GLU A 282 -9.39 14.44 7.08
CA GLU A 282 -9.56 13.60 5.89
C GLU A 282 -8.22 13.46 5.16
N ILE A 283 -7.87 12.25 4.74
CA ILE A 283 -6.57 11.99 4.09
C ILE A 283 -6.59 12.38 2.60
N ASP A 284 -7.75 12.29 1.94
CA ASP A 284 -7.94 12.51 0.52
C ASP A 284 -8.63 13.85 0.19
N ARG A 285 -7.83 14.79 -0.30
CA ARG A 285 -8.30 16.12 -0.74
C ARG A 285 -9.45 16.04 -1.76
N ARG A 286 -9.40 15.10 -2.71
CA ARG A 286 -10.41 15.02 -3.78
C ARG A 286 -11.73 14.50 -3.25
N LEU A 287 -11.71 13.55 -2.30
CA LEU A 287 -12.93 13.11 -1.63
C LEU A 287 -13.52 14.20 -0.76
N PHE A 288 -12.68 14.96 -0.04
CA PHE A 288 -13.14 16.14 0.70
C PHE A 288 -13.81 17.16 -0.23
N GLU A 289 -13.24 17.47 -1.39
CA GLU A 289 -13.85 18.41 -2.37
C GLU A 289 -15.24 17.93 -2.80
N VAL A 290 -15.39 16.65 -3.13
CA VAL A 290 -16.69 16.05 -3.46
C VAL A 290 -17.67 16.16 -2.29
N ALA A 291 -17.19 15.90 -1.08
CA ALA A 291 -18.02 15.92 0.11
C ALA A 291 -18.51 17.35 0.44
N ARG A 292 -17.61 18.32 0.42
CA ARG A 292 -17.92 19.74 0.65
C ARG A 292 -18.96 20.27 -0.33
N ASP A 293 -18.78 19.96 -1.61
CA ASP A 293 -19.63 20.52 -2.66
C ASP A 293 -20.98 19.78 -2.76
N GLY A 294 -21.04 18.51 -2.33
CA GLY A 294 -22.23 17.64 -2.43
C GLY A 294 -23.13 17.55 -1.19
N HIS A 295 -22.64 17.90 0.01
CA HIS A 295 -23.41 17.68 1.25
C HIS A 295 -24.59 18.65 1.39
N ALA A 296 -25.81 18.14 1.57
CA ALA A 296 -27.02 18.96 1.68
C ALA A 296 -26.95 20.03 2.79
N ASN A 297 -26.46 19.65 3.98
CA ASN A 297 -26.29 20.56 5.12
C ASN A 297 -25.05 21.49 5.05
N ARG A 298 -24.17 21.32 4.05
CA ARG A 298 -22.94 22.12 3.86
C ARG A 298 -22.11 22.33 5.15
N PRO A 299 -21.80 21.26 5.93
CA PRO A 299 -21.21 21.39 7.26
C PRO A 299 -19.82 22.04 7.23
N TYR A 300 -19.07 21.87 6.15
CA TYR A 300 -17.72 22.41 6.00
C TYR A 300 -17.65 23.92 5.71
N ASP A 301 -18.79 24.57 5.45
CA ASP A 301 -18.86 26.03 5.28
C ASP A 301 -19.05 26.75 6.62
N ASP A 302 -19.32 26.03 7.71
CA ASP A 302 -19.52 26.60 9.04
C ASP A 302 -18.16 27.05 9.64
N PRO A 303 -18.04 28.28 10.18
CA PRO A 303 -16.80 28.80 10.73
C PRO A 303 -16.27 28.04 11.96
N ARG A 304 -17.08 27.15 12.55
CA ARG A 304 -16.66 26.27 13.66
C ARG A 304 -15.87 25.04 13.18
N VAL A 305 -15.72 24.83 11.87
CA VAL A 305 -15.08 23.64 11.30
C VAL A 305 -13.71 23.99 10.70
N ASP A 306 -12.66 23.38 11.25
CA ASP A 306 -11.32 23.38 10.67
C ASP A 306 -11.07 22.06 9.94
N VAL A 307 -10.87 22.11 8.62
CA VAL A 307 -10.56 20.93 7.82
C VAL A 307 -9.05 20.73 7.68
N HIS A 308 -8.59 19.53 8.03
CA HIS A 308 -7.18 19.14 7.95
C HIS A 308 -7.01 18.00 6.95
N ILE A 309 -6.34 18.28 5.83
CA ILE A 309 -5.99 17.25 4.84
C ILE A 309 -4.72 16.52 5.30
N ASN A 310 -4.88 15.44 6.08
CA ASN A 310 -3.76 14.71 6.68
C ASN A 310 -4.14 13.27 7.03
N ASP A 311 -3.13 12.43 7.29
CA ASP A 311 -3.33 11.15 7.95
C ASP A 311 -3.82 11.35 9.39
N GLY A 312 -4.87 10.64 9.79
CA GLY A 312 -5.52 10.82 11.09
C GLY A 312 -4.61 10.53 12.28
N ARG A 313 -3.78 9.48 12.17
CA ARG A 313 -2.83 9.12 13.22
C ARG A 313 -1.71 10.14 13.32
N ALA A 314 -1.13 10.53 12.18
CA ALA A 314 -0.08 11.53 12.13
C ALA A 314 -0.55 12.91 12.62
N TYR A 315 -1.77 13.32 12.27
CA TYR A 315 -2.37 14.56 12.77
C TYR A 315 -2.49 14.55 14.29
N LEU A 316 -3.02 13.44 14.85
CA LEU A 316 -3.16 13.28 16.28
C LEU A 316 -1.80 13.35 17.01
N GLU A 317 -0.83 12.54 16.58
CA GLU A 317 0.49 12.46 17.21
C GLU A 317 1.33 13.74 17.08
N GLN A 318 1.00 14.62 16.12
CA GLN A 318 1.67 15.91 15.93
C GLN A 318 0.94 17.06 16.64
N SER A 319 -0.27 16.83 17.12
CA SER A 319 -1.07 17.82 17.81
C SER A 319 -0.73 17.87 19.29
N ASN A 320 -0.78 19.06 19.87
CA ASN A 320 -0.76 19.25 21.32
C ASN A 320 -2.16 19.59 21.87
N LYS A 321 -3.20 19.62 21.00
CA LYS A 321 -4.58 19.89 21.39
C LYS A 321 -5.15 18.73 22.22
N LYS A 322 -6.19 19.04 23.00
CA LYS A 322 -7.04 18.05 23.67
C LYS A 322 -8.46 18.18 23.15
N TRP A 323 -9.17 17.07 23.04
CA TRP A 323 -10.55 17.04 22.58
C TRP A 323 -11.49 16.44 23.63
N ASP A 324 -12.71 16.96 23.67
CA ASP A 324 -13.76 16.50 24.58
C ASP A 324 -14.55 15.34 23.99
N LEU A 325 -14.57 15.25 22.66
CA LEU A 325 -15.08 14.10 21.92
C LEU A 325 -14.16 13.82 20.72
N MET A 326 -13.78 12.56 20.54
CA MET A 326 -13.05 12.08 19.37
C MET A 326 -13.86 10.97 18.71
N ILE A 327 -14.11 11.11 17.41
CA ILE A 327 -14.86 10.15 16.60
C ILE A 327 -13.95 9.60 15.52
N LEU A 328 -13.76 8.28 15.54
CA LEU A 328 -13.16 7.53 14.45
C LEU A 328 -14.28 7.04 13.52
N ALA A 329 -14.58 7.85 12.51
CA ALA A 329 -15.75 7.74 11.65
C ALA A 329 -15.50 6.83 10.44
N LEU A 330 -15.78 5.53 10.58
CA LEU A 330 -15.69 4.56 9.48
C LEU A 330 -14.39 4.64 8.63
N PRO A 331 -13.18 4.86 9.19
CA PRO A 331 -11.98 5.03 8.36
C PRO A 331 -11.54 3.73 7.67
N ASP A 332 -12.08 2.58 8.10
CA ASP A 332 -11.84 1.29 7.49
C ASP A 332 -12.73 1.13 6.24
N SER A 333 -12.25 1.76 5.17
CA SER A 333 -12.62 1.37 3.82
C SER A 333 -12.04 -0.02 3.54
N LEU A 334 -12.83 -0.97 3.02
CA LEU A 334 -12.36 -2.33 2.71
C LEU A 334 -11.32 -2.37 1.55
N THR A 335 -10.67 -1.24 1.25
CA THR A 335 -9.78 -1.03 0.11
C THR A 335 -8.36 -0.72 0.56
N LEU A 336 -7.43 -1.65 0.30
CA LEU A 336 -5.99 -1.46 0.48
C LEU A 336 -5.49 -0.20 -0.26
N VAL A 337 -4.58 0.55 0.36
CA VAL A 337 -3.77 1.55 -0.35
C VAL A 337 -2.90 0.84 -1.40
N GLN A 338 -3.04 1.26 -2.65
CA GLN A 338 -2.41 0.60 -3.79
C GLN A 338 -0.91 0.92 -3.87
N GLY A 339 -0.09 -0.10 -4.11
CA GLY A 339 1.34 0.06 -4.40
C GLY A 339 2.29 0.03 -3.21
N ALA A 340 1.81 -0.23 -1.98
CA ALA A 340 2.65 -0.33 -0.79
C ALA A 340 2.37 -1.62 -0.01
N SER A 341 3.07 -2.71 -0.37
CA SER A 341 3.10 -3.97 0.41
C SER A 341 1.71 -4.54 0.77
N SER A 342 1.66 -5.58 1.60
CA SER A 342 0.42 -6.17 2.13
C SER A 342 -0.35 -5.28 3.13
N ILE A 343 -0.07 -3.97 3.19
CA ILE A 343 -0.50 -3.06 4.25
C ILE A 343 -1.82 -2.36 3.93
N ARG A 344 -2.80 -2.54 4.82
CA ARG A 344 -3.91 -1.60 5.02
C ARG A 344 -3.39 -0.46 5.89
N LEU A 345 -3.13 0.69 5.29
CA LEU A 345 -2.51 1.80 6.02
C LEU A 345 -3.46 2.32 7.12
N GLU A 346 -4.78 2.17 6.96
CA GLU A 346 -5.77 2.40 8.01
C GLU A 346 -5.63 1.48 9.24
N SER A 347 -4.96 0.33 9.14
CA SER A 347 -4.82 -0.61 10.26
C SER A 347 -4.05 -0.04 11.45
N TYR A 348 -3.24 1.01 11.22
CA TYR A 348 -2.50 1.70 12.27
C TYR A 348 -3.39 2.53 13.19
N LEU A 349 -4.61 2.89 12.79
CA LEU A 349 -5.60 3.55 13.64
C LEU A 349 -6.21 2.59 14.69
N PHE A 350 -6.02 1.29 14.53
CA PHE A 350 -6.63 0.28 15.40
C PHE A 350 -5.63 -0.47 16.27
N THR A 351 -4.47 0.13 16.51
CA THR A 351 -3.39 -0.44 17.33
C THR A 351 -3.50 0.04 18.78
N GLN A 352 -2.88 -0.72 19.69
CA GLN A 352 -2.71 -0.32 21.09
C GLN A 352 -2.04 1.05 21.19
N GLU A 353 -0.98 1.28 20.41
CA GLU A 353 -0.26 2.54 20.41
C GLU A 353 -1.14 3.72 19.93
N ALA A 354 -2.05 3.49 18.98
CA ALA A 354 -3.05 4.48 18.60
C ALA A 354 -4.08 4.73 19.70
N ALA A 355 -4.57 3.67 20.37
CA ALA A 355 -5.50 3.79 21.49
C ALA A 355 -4.89 4.56 22.68
N ASP A 356 -3.61 4.30 22.99
CA ASP A 356 -2.85 5.05 23.98
C ASP A 356 -2.76 6.53 23.60
N SER A 357 -2.57 6.83 22.31
CA SER A 357 -2.57 8.19 21.78
C SER A 357 -3.94 8.86 21.88
N TYR A 358 -5.03 8.16 21.58
CA TYR A 358 -6.40 8.68 21.76
C TYR A 358 -6.62 9.12 23.20
N ARG A 359 -6.35 8.24 24.16
CA ARG A 359 -6.46 8.56 25.58
C ARG A 359 -5.61 9.74 25.99
N GLN A 360 -4.35 9.79 25.53
CA GLN A 360 -3.45 10.89 25.86
C GLN A 360 -3.98 12.23 25.37
N HIS A 361 -4.72 12.27 24.26
CA HIS A 361 -5.23 13.50 23.65
C HIS A 361 -6.68 13.85 24.02
N LEU A 362 -7.33 13.09 24.89
CA LEU A 362 -8.63 13.48 25.44
C LEU A 362 -8.46 14.50 26.58
N SER A 363 -9.46 15.36 26.76
CA SER A 363 -9.60 16.19 27.95
C SER A 363 -9.97 15.34 29.17
N GLY A 364 -9.99 15.92 30.37
CA GLY A 364 -10.15 15.16 31.62
C GLY A 364 -11.44 14.32 31.73
N ASN A 365 -12.50 14.74 31.04
CA ASN A 365 -13.79 14.05 30.90
C ASN A 365 -14.08 13.70 29.42
N GLY A 366 -13.03 13.62 28.60
CA GLY A 366 -13.16 13.40 27.17
C GLY A 366 -13.61 11.98 26.83
N VAL A 367 -14.31 11.83 25.71
CA VAL A 367 -14.84 10.55 25.23
C VAL A 367 -14.26 10.22 23.86
N PHE A 368 -13.86 8.97 23.66
CA PHE A 368 -13.53 8.41 22.36
C PHE A 368 -14.66 7.50 21.89
N SER A 369 -15.01 7.58 20.60
CA SER A 369 -15.95 6.68 19.97
C SER A 369 -15.47 6.25 18.60
N MET A 370 -15.75 5.00 18.24
CA MET A 370 -15.50 4.46 16.91
C MET A 370 -16.65 3.55 16.49
N TYR A 371 -16.95 3.51 15.21
CA TYR A 371 -17.98 2.61 14.70
C TYR A 371 -17.68 2.12 13.30
N ASN A 372 -18.09 0.88 13.03
CA ASN A 372 -18.07 0.30 11.71
C ASN A 372 -18.99 -0.93 11.64
N LEU A 373 -19.16 -1.42 10.43
CA LEU A 373 -19.78 -2.68 10.09
C LEU A 373 -18.81 -3.85 10.32
N TYR A 374 -18.57 -4.13 11.59
CA TYR A 374 -17.75 -5.25 12.03
C TYR A 374 -18.54 -6.56 11.86
N ARG A 375 -18.46 -7.13 10.66
CA ARG A 375 -19.11 -8.39 10.25
C ARG A 375 -18.83 -9.61 11.14
N GLU A 376 -17.87 -9.50 12.05
CA GLU A 376 -17.32 -10.57 12.86
C GLU A 376 -17.24 -10.11 14.32
N SER A 377 -17.93 -10.80 15.23
CA SER A 377 -18.00 -10.44 16.64
C SER A 377 -16.62 -10.40 17.32
N TRP A 378 -15.73 -11.35 16.97
CA TRP A 378 -14.38 -11.38 17.52
C TRP A 378 -13.53 -10.16 17.15
N LEU A 379 -13.86 -9.47 16.05
CA LEU A 379 -13.19 -8.23 15.65
C LEU A 379 -13.60 -7.07 16.54
N VAL A 380 -14.90 -6.99 16.89
CA VAL A 380 -15.41 -6.03 17.89
C VAL A 380 -14.73 -6.28 19.23
N ASP A 381 -14.66 -7.55 19.66
CA ASP A 381 -14.01 -7.92 20.92
C ASP A 381 -12.53 -7.52 20.96
N ARG A 382 -11.82 -7.64 19.84
CA ARG A 382 -10.42 -7.21 19.75
C ARG A 382 -10.28 -5.70 19.89
N TYR A 383 -11.13 -4.91 19.23
CA TYR A 383 -11.10 -3.45 19.36
C TYR A 383 -11.47 -3.02 20.78
N ALA A 384 -12.46 -3.66 21.38
CA ALA A 384 -12.84 -3.41 22.77
C ALA A 384 -11.70 -3.75 23.74
N ALA A 385 -11.03 -4.90 23.58
CA ALA A 385 -9.85 -5.27 24.37
C ALA A 385 -8.67 -4.31 24.19
N THR A 386 -8.48 -3.78 22.97
CA THR A 386 -7.43 -2.79 22.69
C THR A 386 -7.70 -1.47 23.42
N LEU A 387 -8.96 -1.01 23.42
CA LEU A 387 -9.37 0.17 24.18
C LEU A 387 -9.29 -0.07 25.69
N GLU A 388 -9.74 -1.22 26.19
CA GLU A 388 -9.61 -1.58 27.62
C GLU A 388 -8.15 -1.54 28.06
N ALA A 389 -7.23 -2.10 27.28
CA ALA A 389 -5.81 -2.08 27.60
C ALA A 389 -5.21 -0.66 27.63
N ALA A 390 -5.72 0.28 26.81
CA ALA A 390 -5.27 1.67 26.80
C ALA A 390 -5.87 2.52 27.92
N PHE A 391 -7.17 2.35 28.20
CA PHE A 391 -7.95 3.17 29.14
C PHE A 391 -7.99 2.60 30.56
N GLY A 392 -7.73 1.31 30.73
CA GLY A 392 -7.70 0.62 32.02
C GLY A 392 -9.07 0.17 32.53
N HIS A 393 -10.12 0.26 31.72
CA HIS A 393 -11.47 -0.20 32.03
C HIS A 393 -12.23 -0.58 30.74
N PRO A 394 -13.28 -1.42 30.81
CA PRO A 394 -14.00 -1.86 29.63
C PRO A 394 -14.73 -0.70 28.91
N PRO A 395 -14.81 -0.73 27.57
CA PRO A 395 -15.63 0.18 26.78
C PRO A 395 -17.10 -0.25 26.78
N CYS A 396 -17.95 0.66 26.30
CA CYS A 396 -19.33 0.38 25.96
C CYS A 396 -19.43 -0.05 24.48
N VAL A 397 -20.06 -1.20 24.20
CA VAL A 397 -20.22 -1.74 22.85
C VAL A 397 -21.71 -1.81 22.51
N SER A 398 -22.18 -0.84 21.75
CA SER A 398 -23.58 -0.78 21.27
C SER A 398 -23.69 -1.46 19.91
N LYS A 399 -24.56 -2.45 19.77
CA LYS A 399 -24.82 -3.13 18.49
C LYS A 399 -26.10 -2.60 17.87
N LEU A 400 -26.01 -2.16 16.62
CA LEU A 400 -27.15 -1.74 15.81
C LEU A 400 -27.41 -2.81 14.72
N ASP A 401 -28.67 -3.11 14.43
CA ASP A 401 -29.11 -4.01 13.35
C ASP A 401 -28.47 -5.41 13.32
N GLY A 402 -28.83 -6.28 14.27
CA GLY A 402 -28.70 -7.74 14.09
C GLY A 402 -27.28 -8.27 13.85
N GLU A 403 -26.28 -7.67 14.53
CA GLU A 403 -24.86 -8.03 14.64
C GLU A 403 -23.86 -7.37 13.68
N ALA A 404 -24.26 -6.73 12.58
CA ALA A 404 -23.29 -6.26 11.59
C ALA A 404 -22.64 -4.90 11.94
N LEU A 405 -23.35 -3.98 12.57
CA LEU A 405 -22.88 -2.62 12.93
C LEU A 405 -22.62 -2.53 14.45
N ALA A 406 -21.41 -2.09 14.84
CA ALA A 406 -21.11 -1.85 16.25
C ALA A 406 -20.46 -0.48 16.47
N ILE A 407 -20.81 0.13 17.60
CA ILE A 407 -20.31 1.40 18.09
C ILE A 407 -19.61 1.13 19.42
N ILE A 408 -18.33 1.49 19.50
CA ILE A 408 -17.50 1.28 20.68
C ILE A 408 -17.14 2.64 21.25
N THR A 409 -17.57 2.91 22.48
CA THR A 409 -17.40 4.21 23.15
C THR A 409 -16.72 4.03 24.50
N ILE A 410 -15.75 4.89 24.80
CA ILE A 410 -14.99 4.84 26.06
C ILE A 410 -14.58 6.25 26.50
N GLY A 411 -14.77 6.54 27.78
CA GLY A 411 -14.33 7.79 28.41
C GLY A 411 -12.96 7.66 29.05
N VAL A 412 -12.34 8.78 29.42
CA VAL A 412 -11.11 8.77 30.24
C VAL A 412 -11.34 8.11 31.60
N SER A 413 -12.55 8.25 32.13
CA SER A 413 -13.08 7.56 33.31
C SER A 413 -14.35 6.79 32.95
N PRO A 414 -14.67 5.68 33.66
CA PRO A 414 -15.93 4.95 33.46
C PRO A 414 -17.19 5.83 33.62
N ASN A 415 -17.10 6.89 34.43
CA ASN A 415 -18.23 7.80 34.70
C ASN A 415 -18.46 8.84 33.60
N ASP A 416 -17.59 8.93 32.59
CA ASP A 416 -17.78 9.86 31.48
C ASP A 416 -18.75 9.30 30.42
N VAL A 417 -19.02 7.99 30.47
CA VAL A 417 -19.86 7.26 29.51
C VAL A 417 -21.04 6.58 30.21
N THR A 418 -22.26 6.83 29.72
CA THR A 418 -23.47 6.12 30.14
C THR A 418 -23.59 4.83 29.32
N CYS A 419 -23.34 3.67 29.95
CA CYS A 419 -23.45 2.38 29.28
C CYS A 419 -24.58 1.52 29.88
N PRO A 420 -25.60 1.14 29.09
CA PRO A 420 -26.57 0.11 29.46
C PRO A 420 -25.87 -1.18 29.86
N ALA A 421 -26.43 -1.91 30.82
CA ALA A 421 -25.81 -3.11 31.37
C ALA A 421 -25.48 -4.18 30.30
N ASP A 422 -26.33 -4.32 29.28
CA ASP A 422 -26.14 -5.30 28.19
C ASP A 422 -25.06 -4.88 27.18
N ASP A 423 -24.68 -3.60 27.17
CA ASP A 423 -23.66 -3.05 26.27
C ASP A 423 -22.29 -2.92 26.95
N VAL A 424 -22.19 -3.18 28.27
CA VAL A 424 -20.90 -3.21 28.96
C VAL A 424 -20.12 -4.41 28.46
N TRP A 425 -19.04 -4.14 27.74
CA TRP A 425 -18.23 -5.22 27.20
C TRP A 425 -17.44 -5.91 28.31
N ALA A 426 -17.31 -7.23 28.19
CA ALA A 426 -16.48 -8.04 29.06
C ALA A 426 -15.60 -8.97 28.23
N SER A 427 -14.32 -9.05 28.59
CA SER A 427 -13.40 -9.98 27.95
C SER A 427 -13.80 -11.44 28.24
N THR A 428 -13.61 -12.30 27.24
CA THR A 428 -13.80 -13.75 27.38
C THR A 428 -12.50 -14.47 27.05
N SER A 429 -12.41 -15.76 27.36
CA SER A 429 -11.26 -16.58 26.93
C SER A 429 -11.11 -16.69 25.40
N ALA A 430 -12.15 -16.30 24.64
CA ALA A 430 -12.14 -16.30 23.18
C ALA A 430 -11.74 -14.95 22.58
N THR A 431 -11.63 -13.89 23.40
CA THR A 431 -11.25 -12.53 22.98
C THR A 431 -9.82 -12.55 22.44
N PRO A 432 -9.60 -12.12 21.18
CA PRO A 432 -8.27 -12.05 20.61
C PRO A 432 -7.42 -10.93 21.25
N ASP A 433 -6.10 -11.13 21.28
CA ASP A 433 -5.17 -10.12 21.79
C ASP A 433 -5.26 -8.78 21.02
N PRO A 434 -4.99 -7.65 21.71
CA PRO A 434 -4.81 -6.35 21.09
C PRO A 434 -3.75 -6.33 19.98
N VAL A 435 -3.96 -5.44 19.02
CA VAL A 435 -3.07 -5.25 17.86
C VAL A 435 -1.98 -4.24 18.21
N ARG A 436 -0.76 -4.41 17.66
CA ARG A 436 0.35 -3.47 17.87
C ARG A 436 0.90 -2.95 16.56
N ASP A 437 1.60 -1.82 16.59
CA ASP A 437 2.28 -1.24 15.41
C ASP A 437 3.23 -2.19 14.69
N ASN A 438 3.93 -3.04 15.46
CA ASN A 438 4.82 -4.03 14.85
C ASN A 438 4.07 -5.06 13.99
N ARG A 439 2.79 -5.29 14.27
CA ARG A 439 1.95 -6.31 13.63
C ARG A 439 0.51 -5.78 13.49
N PRO A 440 0.27 -4.81 12.59
CA PRO A 440 -0.99 -4.06 12.48
C PRO A 440 -2.01 -4.83 11.64
N PHE A 441 -2.40 -6.04 12.07
CA PHE A 441 -3.32 -6.89 11.32
C PHE A 441 -4.60 -7.18 12.14
N PRO A 442 -5.49 -6.18 12.31
CA PRO A 442 -6.69 -6.33 13.11
C PRO A 442 -7.64 -7.40 12.57
N TYR A 443 -7.64 -7.65 11.26
CA TYR A 443 -8.47 -8.68 10.61
C TYR A 443 -7.91 -10.12 10.71
N LEU A 444 -6.75 -10.32 11.34
CA LEU A 444 -6.21 -11.67 11.57
C LEU A 444 -6.46 -12.12 13.00
N ARG A 445 -7.49 -12.95 13.22
CA ARG A 445 -7.84 -13.48 14.55
C ARG A 445 -6.64 -14.07 15.30
N THR A 446 -5.78 -14.84 14.61
CA THR A 446 -4.55 -15.38 15.17
C THR A 446 -3.35 -15.17 14.23
N PRO A 447 -2.12 -15.03 14.76
CA PRO A 447 -0.89 -15.03 13.96
C PRO A 447 -0.77 -16.27 13.07
N SER A 448 -1.03 -16.08 11.78
CA SER A 448 -1.02 -17.13 10.77
C SER A 448 -0.98 -16.50 9.38
N ILE A 449 -0.53 -17.28 8.39
CA ILE A 449 -0.72 -16.95 6.98
C ILE A 449 -1.95 -17.75 6.53
N PRO A 450 -3.07 -17.08 6.15
CA PRO A 450 -4.26 -17.78 5.70
C PRO A 450 -3.96 -18.79 4.58
N SER A 451 -4.64 -19.94 4.61
CA SER A 451 -4.37 -21.08 3.72
C SER A 451 -4.46 -20.71 2.23
N PHE A 452 -5.39 -19.83 1.87
CA PHE A 452 -5.53 -19.36 0.48
C PHE A 452 -4.31 -18.55 0.01
N TYR A 453 -3.67 -17.76 0.88
CA TYR A 453 -2.41 -17.09 0.55
C TYR A 453 -1.30 -18.12 0.36
N LEU A 454 -1.20 -19.13 1.23
CA LEU A 454 -0.18 -20.18 1.09
C LEU A 454 -0.29 -20.90 -0.26
N VAL A 455 -1.50 -21.29 -0.67
CA VAL A 455 -1.74 -21.95 -1.97
C VAL A 455 -1.39 -21.01 -3.12
N ALA A 456 -1.84 -19.74 -3.08
CA ALA A 456 -1.55 -18.76 -4.11
C ALA A 456 -0.03 -18.49 -4.25
N LEU A 457 0.66 -18.28 -3.13
CA LEU A 457 2.11 -18.03 -3.09
C LEU A 457 2.90 -19.26 -3.54
N ALA A 458 2.49 -20.47 -3.15
CA ALA A 458 3.10 -21.71 -3.61
C ALA A 458 2.96 -21.89 -5.13
N LEU A 459 1.76 -21.62 -5.67
CA LEU A 459 1.51 -21.65 -7.11
C LEU A 459 2.35 -20.59 -7.85
N ILE A 460 2.43 -19.36 -7.33
CA ILE A 460 3.27 -18.30 -7.90
C ILE A 460 4.73 -18.75 -7.93
N LEU A 461 5.27 -19.27 -6.83
CA LEU A 461 6.65 -19.75 -6.77
C LEU A 461 6.90 -20.92 -7.72
N PHE A 462 5.99 -21.90 -7.75
CA PHE A 462 6.08 -23.06 -8.63
C PHE A 462 6.08 -22.65 -10.10
N MET A 463 5.12 -21.81 -10.50
CA MET A 463 5.01 -21.33 -11.88
C MET A 463 6.17 -20.42 -12.27
N SER A 464 6.66 -19.59 -11.34
CA SER A 464 7.85 -18.76 -11.55
C SER A 464 9.08 -19.63 -11.79
N LEU A 465 9.28 -20.67 -10.98
CA LEU A 465 10.38 -21.63 -11.16
C LEU A 465 10.29 -22.34 -12.52
N LEU A 466 9.08 -22.76 -12.91
CA LEU A 466 8.83 -23.39 -14.20
C LEU A 466 9.16 -22.44 -15.36
N LEU A 467 8.70 -21.18 -15.31
CA LEU A 467 9.00 -20.17 -16.33
C LEU A 467 10.49 -19.84 -16.38
N VAL A 468 11.16 -19.66 -15.24
CA VAL A 468 12.61 -19.44 -15.18
C VAL A 468 13.36 -20.61 -15.80
N ARG A 469 12.92 -21.85 -15.55
CA ARG A 469 13.51 -23.06 -16.12
C ARG A 469 13.27 -23.18 -17.64
N LEU A 470 12.08 -22.80 -18.12
CA LEU A 470 11.70 -22.84 -19.52
C LEU A 470 12.41 -21.77 -20.34
N VAL A 471 12.49 -20.53 -19.83
CA VAL A 471 13.11 -19.37 -20.47
C VAL A 471 14.63 -19.42 -20.32
N GLY A 472 15.13 -19.44 -19.08
CA GLY A 472 16.56 -19.37 -18.77
C GLY A 472 17.35 -20.66 -18.96
N GLY A 473 16.68 -21.81 -19.17
CA GLY A 473 17.35 -23.10 -19.35
C GLY A 473 17.84 -23.71 -18.02
N PRO A 474 18.88 -24.57 -18.02
CA PRO A 474 19.36 -25.21 -16.80
C PRO A 474 19.84 -24.19 -15.76
N LEU A 475 19.36 -24.29 -14.52
CA LEU A 475 19.67 -23.37 -13.41
C LEU A 475 21.15 -23.38 -12.97
N LYS A 476 22.04 -24.11 -13.65
CA LYS A 476 23.45 -24.26 -13.31
C LYS A 476 24.20 -22.92 -13.42
N GLY A 477 23.85 -22.07 -14.39
CA GLY A 477 24.41 -20.71 -14.53
C GLY A 477 23.96 -19.73 -13.43
N MET A 478 22.75 -19.91 -12.89
CA MET A 478 22.28 -19.11 -11.75
C MET A 478 22.92 -19.53 -10.43
N ARG A 479 23.36 -20.79 -10.29
CA ARG A 479 24.00 -21.29 -9.05
C ARG A 479 25.27 -20.52 -8.68
N SER A 480 26.01 -19.97 -9.65
CA SER A 480 27.21 -19.15 -9.36
C SER A 480 26.87 -17.76 -8.83
N HIS A 481 25.60 -17.37 -8.85
CA HIS A 481 25.08 -16.06 -8.44
C HIS A 481 24.07 -16.18 -7.28
N LEU A 482 24.19 -17.24 -6.47
CA LEU A 482 23.33 -17.44 -5.29
C LEU A 482 23.50 -16.33 -4.24
N ASP A 483 24.69 -15.74 -4.16
CA ASP A 483 24.96 -14.54 -3.36
C ASP A 483 24.02 -13.39 -3.77
N LEU A 484 23.98 -13.07 -5.07
CA LEU A 484 23.12 -12.02 -5.61
C LEU A 484 21.62 -12.33 -5.48
N PHE A 485 21.24 -13.60 -5.58
CA PHE A 485 19.88 -14.05 -5.30
C PHE A 485 19.48 -13.72 -3.86
N PHE A 486 20.26 -14.17 -2.86
CA PHE A 486 19.95 -13.88 -1.45
C PHE A 486 19.97 -12.38 -1.14
N MET A 487 20.86 -11.61 -1.77
CA MET A 487 20.86 -10.15 -1.65
C MET A 487 19.55 -9.54 -2.17
N GLY A 488 18.98 -10.06 -3.26
CA GLY A 488 17.70 -9.61 -3.78
C GLY A 488 16.55 -9.93 -2.84
N VAL A 489 16.53 -11.15 -2.28
CA VAL A 489 15.54 -11.57 -1.28
C VAL A 489 15.58 -10.63 -0.07
N ALA A 490 16.77 -10.36 0.46
CA ALA A 490 16.95 -9.54 1.64
C ALA A 490 16.65 -8.05 1.39
N PHE A 491 17.02 -7.54 0.20
CA PHE A 491 16.76 -6.15 -0.19
C PHE A 491 15.27 -5.83 -0.19
N LEU A 492 14.43 -6.71 -0.77
CA LEU A 492 12.99 -6.44 -0.81
C LEU A 492 12.35 -6.44 0.59
N LEU A 493 12.84 -7.28 1.52
CA LEU A 493 12.38 -7.24 2.91
C LEU A 493 12.76 -5.93 3.62
N LEU A 494 13.97 -5.40 3.36
CA LEU A 494 14.38 -4.09 3.87
C LEU A 494 13.52 -2.96 3.30
N GLU A 495 13.21 -3.03 2.00
CA GLU A 495 12.35 -2.07 1.32
C GLU A 495 10.96 -2.01 1.96
N THR A 496 10.28 -3.16 2.09
CA THR A 496 8.96 -3.22 2.72
C THR A 496 9.00 -2.65 4.13
N LYS A 497 9.97 -3.08 4.96
CA LYS A 497 10.10 -2.58 6.34
C LYS A 497 10.29 -1.06 6.38
N ASN A 498 11.05 -0.49 5.45
CA ASN A 498 11.30 0.94 5.42
C ASN A 498 10.05 1.74 4.99
N VAL A 499 9.29 1.25 4.00
CA VAL A 499 8.00 1.85 3.62
C VAL A 499 7.07 1.89 4.84
N VAL A 500 6.94 0.78 5.56
CA VAL A 500 6.17 0.69 6.81
C VAL A 500 6.61 1.73 7.83
N GLN A 501 7.92 1.80 8.08
CA GLN A 501 8.48 2.68 9.10
C GLN A 501 8.20 4.16 8.82
N PHE A 502 8.34 4.59 7.58
CA PHE A 502 8.10 5.99 7.22
C PHE A 502 6.60 6.33 7.22
N ALA A 503 5.75 5.40 6.81
CA ALA A 503 4.30 5.53 6.95
C ALA A 503 3.89 5.81 8.41
N LEU A 504 4.50 5.12 9.37
CA LEU A 504 4.29 5.38 10.80
C LEU A 504 4.82 6.74 11.28
N LEU A 505 6.01 7.15 10.84
CA LEU A 505 6.67 8.35 11.37
C LEU A 505 6.16 9.67 10.79
N PHE A 506 5.65 9.63 9.56
CA PHE A 506 5.29 10.83 8.78
C PHE A 506 3.87 10.77 8.21
N GLY A 507 3.11 9.72 8.52
CA GLY A 507 1.77 9.49 8.01
C GLY A 507 1.76 8.69 6.70
N THR A 508 0.62 8.10 6.40
CA THR A 508 0.45 7.14 5.31
C THR A 508 0.10 7.80 3.99
N THR A 509 0.68 8.98 3.73
CA THR A 509 0.34 9.77 2.55
C THR A 509 1.06 9.28 1.30
N TRP A 510 0.46 9.49 0.13
CA TRP A 510 1.08 9.16 -1.16
C TRP A 510 2.45 9.85 -1.33
N LEU A 511 2.61 11.05 -0.77
CA LEU A 511 3.85 11.81 -0.84
C LEU A 511 4.96 11.15 0.00
N VAL A 512 4.64 10.71 1.22
CA VAL A 512 5.60 10.01 2.08
C VAL A 512 6.08 8.73 1.39
N ASN A 513 5.17 7.94 0.82
CA ASN A 513 5.54 6.74 0.07
C ASN A 513 6.46 7.07 -1.13
N ALA A 514 6.13 8.09 -1.91
CA ALA A 514 6.96 8.52 -3.04
C ALA A 514 8.36 8.98 -2.60
N LEU A 515 8.46 9.71 -1.47
CA LEU A 515 9.74 10.13 -0.90
C LEU A 515 10.57 8.94 -0.40
N VAL A 516 9.94 7.90 0.17
CA VAL A 516 10.64 6.68 0.60
C VAL A 516 11.24 5.96 -0.59
N PHE A 517 10.43 5.65 -1.62
CA PHE A 517 10.93 4.99 -2.82
C PHE A 517 12.00 5.83 -3.53
N GLY A 518 11.80 7.15 -3.62
CA GLY A 518 12.81 8.08 -4.13
C GLY A 518 14.10 8.03 -3.31
N GLY A 519 14.01 8.03 -1.98
CA GLY A 519 15.15 7.93 -1.06
C GLY A 519 15.90 6.60 -1.17
N VAL A 520 15.18 5.48 -1.30
CA VAL A 520 15.78 4.16 -1.58
C VAL A 520 16.55 4.21 -2.89
N MET A 521 15.95 4.70 -3.97
CA MET A 521 16.58 4.76 -5.29
C MET A 521 17.79 5.71 -5.32
N LEU A 522 17.72 6.85 -4.63
CA LEU A 522 18.85 7.77 -4.47
C LEU A 522 19.99 7.14 -3.66
N SER A 523 19.67 6.40 -2.59
CA SER A 523 20.64 5.65 -1.79
C SER A 523 21.35 4.59 -2.63
N VAL A 524 20.60 3.82 -3.43
CA VAL A 524 21.14 2.83 -4.37
C VAL A 524 22.03 3.50 -5.42
N LEU A 525 21.57 4.59 -6.03
CA LEU A 525 22.34 5.35 -7.03
C LEU A 525 23.66 5.89 -6.45
N LEU A 526 23.62 6.42 -5.23
CA LEU A 526 24.82 6.89 -4.54
C LEU A 526 25.81 5.74 -4.29
N ALA A 527 25.33 4.59 -3.85
CA ALA A 527 26.17 3.40 -3.65
C ALA A 527 26.84 2.93 -4.95
N VAL A 528 26.12 2.98 -6.08
CA VAL A 528 26.64 2.66 -7.41
C VAL A 528 27.70 3.67 -7.85
N ILE A 529 27.44 4.98 -7.75
CA ILE A 529 28.39 6.04 -8.12
C ILE A 529 29.67 5.93 -7.31
N ILE A 530 29.57 5.71 -5.99
CA ILE A 530 30.75 5.51 -5.14
C ILE A 530 31.49 4.25 -5.56
N SER A 531 30.77 3.16 -5.83
CA SER A 531 31.39 1.90 -6.26
C SER A 531 32.05 1.98 -7.62
N GLN A 532 31.61 2.87 -8.52
CA GLN A 532 32.33 3.16 -9.76
C GLN A 532 33.68 3.86 -9.52
N ARG A 533 33.77 4.71 -8.48
CA ARG A 533 35.00 5.47 -8.20
C ARG A 533 35.96 4.74 -7.25
N VAL A 534 35.43 3.91 -6.36
CA VAL A 534 36.18 3.24 -5.29
C VAL A 534 36.04 1.73 -5.43
N VAL A 535 37.17 1.02 -5.44
CA VAL A 535 37.21 -0.45 -5.43
C VAL A 535 37.41 -0.94 -4.00
N ILE A 536 36.45 -1.71 -3.46
CA ILE A 536 36.54 -2.24 -2.10
C ILE A 536 37.09 -3.67 -2.16
N LYS A 537 38.38 -3.82 -1.84
CA LYS A 537 39.07 -5.12 -1.92
C LYS A 537 38.60 -6.15 -0.87
N LYS A 538 38.12 -5.68 0.29
CA LYS A 538 37.69 -6.54 1.41
C LYS A 538 36.19 -6.41 1.64
N LEU A 539 35.41 -7.22 0.94
CA LEU A 539 33.94 -7.21 1.07
C LEU A 539 33.44 -7.60 2.47
N LEU A 540 34.26 -8.25 3.31
CA LEU A 540 33.88 -8.56 4.69
C LEU A 540 33.50 -7.31 5.51
N ILE A 541 34.18 -6.19 5.30
CA ILE A 541 33.93 -4.93 6.03
C ILE A 541 32.50 -4.41 5.78
N PRO A 542 32.06 -4.17 4.53
CA PRO A 542 30.69 -3.72 4.30
C PRO A 542 29.64 -4.75 4.72
N TYR A 543 29.92 -6.06 4.69
CA TYR A 543 29.00 -7.07 5.26
C TYR A 543 28.85 -6.93 6.78
N VAL A 544 29.94 -6.71 7.51
CA VAL A 544 29.90 -6.47 8.97
C VAL A 544 29.15 -5.18 9.28
N LEU A 545 29.45 -4.09 8.55
CA LEU A 545 28.75 -2.81 8.72
C LEU A 545 27.26 -2.95 8.42
N LEU A 546 26.90 -3.71 7.38
CA LEU A 546 25.50 -4.00 7.05
C LEU A 546 24.81 -4.74 8.20
N GLY A 547 25.45 -5.77 8.75
CA GLY A 547 24.93 -6.50 9.91
C GLY A 547 24.70 -5.60 11.11
N VAL A 548 25.66 -4.72 11.43
CA VAL A 548 25.52 -3.72 12.50
C VAL A 548 24.37 -2.77 12.21
N ALA A 549 24.25 -2.24 10.99
CA ALA A 549 23.18 -1.32 10.62
C ALA A 549 21.79 -1.95 10.77
N ILE A 550 21.64 -3.23 10.39
CA ILE A 550 20.39 -3.97 10.57
C ILE A 550 20.09 -4.20 12.06
N VAL A 551 21.10 -4.58 12.86
CA VAL A 551 20.93 -4.78 14.31
C VAL A 551 20.52 -3.47 15.00
N VAL A 552 21.16 -2.34 14.66
CA VAL A 552 20.78 -1.01 15.17
C VAL A 552 19.33 -0.69 14.78
N GLY A 553 18.96 -0.91 13.52
CA GLY A 553 17.59 -0.70 13.06
C GLY A 553 16.55 -1.64 13.69
N TRP A 554 16.97 -2.79 14.21
CA TRP A 554 16.12 -3.71 14.96
C TRP A 554 16.03 -3.33 16.44
N LEU A 555 17.11 -2.84 17.05
CA LEU A 555 17.15 -2.46 18.46
C LEU A 555 16.33 -1.20 18.76
N ILE A 556 16.35 -0.21 17.87
CA ILE A 556 15.67 1.09 18.06
C ILE A 556 14.17 0.93 17.76
N PRO A 557 13.26 1.06 18.74
CA PRO A 557 11.82 1.03 18.51
C PRO A 557 11.37 2.28 17.73
N GLN A 558 10.42 2.13 16.82
CA GLN A 558 9.94 3.24 15.99
C GLN A 558 9.27 4.34 16.81
N SER A 559 8.52 3.97 17.86
CA SER A 559 7.88 4.91 18.78
C SER A 559 8.87 5.85 19.48
N SER A 560 10.12 5.41 19.68
CA SER A 560 11.16 6.27 20.28
C SER A 560 11.56 7.44 19.37
N LEU A 561 11.30 7.36 18.05
CA LEU A 561 11.59 8.44 17.12
C LEU A 561 10.47 9.48 17.08
N LEU A 562 9.24 9.12 17.50
CA LEU A 562 8.09 10.02 17.50
C LEU A 562 8.28 11.18 18.50
N SER A 563 9.00 10.96 19.60
CA SER A 563 9.32 12.02 20.58
C SER A 563 10.32 13.05 20.06
N LEU A 564 10.98 12.82 18.91
CA LEU A 564 11.92 13.75 18.32
C LEU A 564 11.17 14.81 17.50
N GLY A 565 11.67 16.05 17.52
CA GLY A 565 11.18 17.11 16.62
C GLY A 565 11.37 16.74 15.14
N LEU A 566 10.53 17.29 14.25
CA LEU A 566 10.43 16.88 12.84
C LEU A 566 11.79 16.80 12.09
N PRO A 567 12.71 17.79 12.17
CA PRO A 567 13.97 17.72 11.44
C PRO A 567 14.88 16.59 11.92
N LEU A 568 14.97 16.40 13.25
CA LEU A 568 15.81 15.36 13.85
C LEU A 568 15.21 13.98 13.63
N ARG A 569 13.88 13.86 13.71
CA ARG A 569 13.13 12.64 13.38
C ARG A 569 13.41 12.21 11.95
N LEU A 570 13.33 13.13 10.99
CA LEU A 570 13.60 12.85 9.57
C LEU A 570 15.04 12.39 9.34
N LEU A 571 16.03 13.11 9.86
CA LEU A 571 17.44 12.75 9.68
C LEU A 571 17.75 11.37 10.29
N THR A 572 17.26 11.11 11.50
CA THR A 572 17.50 9.85 12.22
C THR A 572 16.79 8.69 11.54
N ALA A 573 15.54 8.87 11.11
CA ALA A 573 14.77 7.87 10.38
C ALA A 573 15.44 7.50 9.05
N CYS A 574 15.85 8.51 8.27
CA CYS A 574 16.58 8.32 7.02
C CYS A 574 17.91 7.59 7.23
N ALA A 575 18.69 7.96 8.24
CA ALA A 575 19.96 7.31 8.55
C ALA A 575 19.77 5.83 8.89
N ILE A 576 18.82 5.51 9.79
CA ILE A 576 18.56 4.13 10.23
C ILE A 576 17.99 3.28 9.08
N ALA A 577 17.06 3.82 8.30
CA ALA A 577 16.39 3.09 7.24
C ALA A 577 17.28 2.88 6.01
N PHE A 578 18.01 3.92 5.58
CA PHE A 578 18.76 3.87 4.33
C PHE A 578 20.19 3.39 4.47
N ALA A 579 20.79 3.36 5.68
CA ALA A 579 22.13 2.82 5.87
C ALA A 579 22.26 1.33 5.48
N PRO A 580 21.36 0.41 5.90
CA PRO A 580 21.39 -0.97 5.43
C PRO A 580 21.25 -1.09 3.90
N ILE A 581 20.35 -0.31 3.31
CA ILE A 581 20.14 -0.28 1.86
C ILE A 581 21.40 0.18 1.13
N PHE A 582 22.01 1.26 1.60
CA PHE A 582 23.24 1.80 1.02
C PHE A 582 24.38 0.79 1.08
N LEU A 583 24.62 0.18 2.25
CA LEU A 583 25.68 -0.80 2.45
C LEU A 583 25.47 -2.08 1.63
N ALA A 584 24.23 -2.58 1.58
CA ALA A 584 23.86 -3.71 0.74
C ALA A 584 24.13 -3.41 -0.75
N ASN A 585 23.81 -2.20 -1.22
CA ASN A 585 24.03 -1.81 -2.61
C ASN A 585 25.49 -1.54 -2.94
N ILE A 586 26.33 -1.14 -1.97
CA ILE A 586 27.79 -1.14 -2.14
C ILE A 586 28.27 -2.57 -2.40
N ILE A 587 27.86 -3.55 -1.58
CA ILE A 587 28.27 -4.95 -1.74
C ILE A 587 27.82 -5.47 -3.12
N PHE A 588 26.58 -5.19 -3.50
CA PHE A 588 26.01 -5.60 -4.78
C PHE A 588 26.80 -4.99 -5.94
N ALA A 589 27.02 -3.66 -5.92
CA ALA A 589 27.71 -2.95 -7.00
C ALA A 589 29.16 -3.45 -7.17
N GLN A 590 29.90 -3.67 -6.07
CA GLN A 590 31.24 -4.23 -6.15
C GLN A 590 31.23 -5.65 -6.74
N ARG A 591 30.25 -6.48 -6.39
CA ARG A 591 30.11 -7.84 -6.93
C ARG A 591 29.70 -7.84 -8.40
N PHE A 592 28.80 -6.94 -8.79
CA PHE A 592 28.25 -6.83 -10.13
C PHE A 592 29.25 -6.24 -11.14
N ARG A 593 30.18 -5.40 -10.66
CA ARG A 593 31.20 -4.73 -11.47
C ARG A 593 31.98 -5.69 -12.37
N ASP A 594 32.55 -6.74 -11.79
CA ASP A 594 33.51 -7.63 -12.46
C ASP A 594 32.84 -8.91 -12.98
N THR A 595 31.51 -8.96 -12.99
CA THR A 595 30.77 -10.14 -13.44
C THR A 595 30.70 -10.18 -14.96
N SER A 596 31.25 -11.24 -15.57
CA SER A 596 31.22 -11.48 -17.02
C SER A 596 29.83 -11.84 -17.55
N ASP A 597 28.94 -12.35 -16.68
CA ASP A 597 27.56 -12.74 -17.01
C ASP A 597 26.55 -11.82 -16.30
N SER A 598 26.56 -10.55 -16.69
CA SER A 598 25.73 -9.51 -16.06
C SER A 598 24.24 -9.76 -16.18
N ALA A 599 23.79 -10.41 -17.27
CA ALA A 599 22.38 -10.72 -17.48
C ALA A 599 21.86 -11.76 -16.48
N ASN A 600 22.56 -12.89 -16.31
CA ASN A 600 22.14 -13.91 -15.34
C ASN A 600 22.33 -13.44 -13.90
N ALA A 601 23.36 -12.64 -13.63
CA ALA A 601 23.59 -12.04 -12.31
C ALA A 601 22.45 -11.11 -11.89
N PHE A 602 22.01 -10.22 -12.80
CA PHE A 602 20.89 -9.31 -12.55
C PHE A 602 19.57 -10.07 -12.45
N ALA A 603 19.33 -11.04 -13.33
CA ALA A 603 18.15 -11.90 -13.25
C ALA A 603 18.06 -12.69 -11.95
N ALA A 604 19.19 -13.24 -11.45
CA ALA A 604 19.23 -13.94 -10.17
C ALA A 604 18.84 -13.02 -9.01
N ASN A 605 19.30 -11.77 -9.03
CA ASN A 605 18.93 -10.77 -8.02
C ASN A 605 17.43 -10.43 -8.06
N LEU A 606 16.85 -10.18 -9.24
CA LEU A 606 15.42 -9.87 -9.38
C LEU A 606 14.50 -11.05 -9.01
N ILE A 607 14.87 -12.27 -9.38
CA ILE A 607 14.13 -13.48 -8.97
C ILE A 607 14.25 -13.66 -7.46
N GLY A 608 15.40 -13.32 -6.87
CA GLY A 608 15.57 -13.21 -5.43
C GLY A 608 14.61 -12.21 -4.80
N ALA A 609 14.51 -11.00 -5.35
CA ALA A 609 13.55 -10.00 -4.89
C ALA A 609 12.11 -10.54 -4.93
N MET A 610 11.68 -11.17 -6.02
CA MET A 610 10.36 -11.83 -6.08
C MET A 610 10.14 -12.83 -4.92
N VAL A 611 11.13 -13.68 -4.59
CA VAL A 611 11.04 -14.58 -3.43
C VAL A 611 10.98 -13.80 -2.11
N GLY A 612 11.72 -12.69 -1.99
CA GLY A 612 11.62 -11.76 -0.87
C GLY A 612 10.20 -11.23 -0.66
N GLY A 613 9.47 -10.98 -1.74
CA GLY A 613 8.10 -10.43 -1.69
C GLY A 613 7.09 -11.47 -1.26
N VAL A 614 7.38 -12.75 -1.52
CA VAL A 614 6.65 -13.87 -0.92
C VAL A 614 6.99 -14.02 0.56
N LEU A 615 8.27 -13.89 0.94
CA LEU A 615 8.71 -13.94 2.34
C LEU A 615 8.19 -12.78 3.18
N GLU A 616 7.83 -11.65 2.57
CA GLU A 616 7.17 -10.53 3.24
C GLU A 616 5.93 -10.98 4.04
N TYR A 617 5.16 -11.95 3.53
CA TYR A 617 3.97 -12.48 4.21
C TYR A 617 4.28 -13.14 5.56
N SER A 618 5.55 -13.46 5.84
CA SER A 618 5.96 -13.88 7.19
C SER A 618 5.71 -12.80 8.25
N SER A 619 5.64 -11.52 7.85
CA SER A 619 5.25 -10.40 8.74
C SER A 619 3.88 -10.60 9.39
N LEU A 620 2.96 -11.31 8.72
CA LEU A 620 1.66 -11.68 9.29
C LEU A 620 1.77 -12.52 10.56
N ILE A 621 2.91 -13.19 10.77
CA ILE A 621 3.22 -14.01 11.94
C ILE A 621 4.18 -13.26 12.87
N ILE A 622 5.33 -12.81 12.34
CA ILE A 622 6.45 -12.32 13.16
C ILE A 622 6.46 -10.80 13.36
N GLY A 623 5.66 -10.05 12.61
CA GLY A 623 5.65 -8.57 12.57
C GLY A 623 6.79 -7.96 11.73
N TYR A 624 6.66 -6.69 11.39
CA TYR A 624 7.58 -5.97 10.49
C TYR A 624 8.98 -5.77 11.07
N ARG A 625 9.10 -5.55 12.39
CA ARG A 625 10.41 -5.42 13.06
C ARG A 625 11.25 -6.69 12.87
N ASN A 626 10.63 -7.86 13.01
CA ASN A 626 11.35 -9.13 12.93
C ASN A 626 11.71 -9.55 11.49
N LEU A 627 11.16 -8.89 10.47
CA LEU A 627 11.66 -9.03 9.10
C LEU A 627 13.14 -8.64 8.98
N LEU A 628 13.64 -7.72 9.83
CA LEU A 628 15.06 -7.38 9.87
C LEU A 628 15.94 -8.55 10.27
N ILE A 629 15.47 -9.44 11.15
CA ILE A 629 16.20 -10.66 11.54
C ILE A 629 16.27 -11.60 10.33
N VAL A 630 15.15 -11.77 9.62
CA VAL A 630 15.11 -12.59 8.40
C VAL A 630 16.05 -12.02 7.33
N ALA A 631 16.03 -10.71 7.10
CA ALA A 631 16.94 -10.02 6.19
C ALA A 631 18.41 -10.19 6.59
N LEU A 632 18.74 -10.10 7.89
CA LEU A 632 20.08 -10.33 8.41
C LEU A 632 20.57 -11.75 8.09
N LEU A 633 19.75 -12.76 8.37
CA LEU A 633 20.07 -14.17 8.07
C LEU A 633 20.30 -14.39 6.57
N LEU A 634 19.50 -13.75 5.72
CA LEU A 634 19.66 -13.81 4.26
C LEU A 634 20.95 -13.12 3.78
N TYR A 635 21.33 -11.97 4.37
CA TYR A 635 22.62 -11.36 4.05
C TYR A 635 23.82 -12.18 4.54
N ILE A 636 23.70 -12.86 5.68
CA ILE A 636 24.71 -13.83 6.13
C ILE A 636 24.80 -14.99 5.13
N ALA A 637 23.67 -15.52 4.66
CA ALA A 637 23.63 -16.55 3.63
C ALA A 637 24.26 -16.07 2.31
N ALA A 638 24.02 -14.82 1.91
CA ALA A 638 24.66 -14.19 0.75
C ALA A 638 26.18 -14.10 0.91
N GLY A 639 26.66 -13.68 2.08
CA GLY A 639 28.09 -13.65 2.39
C GLY A 639 28.72 -15.04 2.36
N TYR A 640 28.03 -16.04 2.92
CA TYR A 640 28.52 -17.42 2.93
C TYR A 640 28.58 -18.05 1.53
N SER A 641 27.54 -17.87 0.70
CA SER A 641 27.53 -18.36 -0.69
C SER A 641 28.54 -17.61 -1.56
N GLY A 642 28.74 -16.31 -1.30
CA GLY A 642 29.70 -15.43 -1.98
C GLY A 642 31.14 -15.54 -1.47
N ARG A 643 31.45 -16.40 -0.49
CA ARG A 643 32.73 -16.40 0.27
C ARG A 643 34.01 -16.47 -0.57
N ARG A 644 33.92 -17.00 -1.78
CA ARG A 644 35.05 -17.09 -2.73
C ARG A 644 35.57 -15.70 -3.14
N HIS A 645 34.72 -14.68 -3.05
CA HIS A 645 35.03 -13.29 -3.39
C HIS A 645 35.57 -12.48 -2.20
N PHE A 646 35.69 -13.08 -1.00
CA PHE A 646 36.32 -12.41 0.15
C PHE A 646 37.84 -12.43 0.12
N ARG A 647 38.45 -13.27 -0.73
CA ARG A 647 39.90 -13.34 -0.88
C ARG A 647 40.33 -12.39 -2.00
N PRO A 648 41.39 -11.58 -1.81
CA PRO A 648 41.97 -10.85 -2.93
C PRO A 648 42.38 -11.86 -4.01
N ALA A 649 42.13 -11.54 -5.29
CA ALA A 649 42.75 -12.26 -6.38
C ALA A 649 44.27 -12.24 -6.13
N ILE A 650 44.85 -13.44 -5.98
CA ILE A 650 46.29 -13.62 -5.77
C ILE A 650 47.03 -13.21 -7.03
#